data_AF-I3J9J3-F1
#
_entry.id   AF-I3J9J3-F1
#
_cell.length_a   1.000
_cell.length_b   1.000
_cell.length_c   1.000
_cell.angle_alpha   90.00
_cell.angle_beta   90.00
_cell.angle_gamma   90.00
#
_symmetry.space_group_name_H-M   'P 1'
#
loop_
_entity.id
_entity.type
_entity.pdbx_description
1 polymer ?
#
loop_
_entity_poly.entity_id
_entity_poly.type
_entity_poly.pdbx_seq_one_letter_code
_entity_poly.pdbx_strand_id
1 'polypeptide(L)'
;MDLFVWLCGCILALLLPSAVKAGEGASEPCGGYLDASDAGYITTPGYPLEYPPHQNCRWVITAPEPSQRIVLNFNPHFEIEKLDCRYDYVEIHDGNSESADLLGKHCSNIAPPPIISSGPALHIKFVSDYAHQGAGFSLRYEIFKTGSDCSRNFTSPSGLIESPGFPDKYPHNLECAFIIIVPPRMDVTLTFLTFDLENDPLPGGDGDCKYDWLEVWDGLPGVGPLIGRYCGTRVPPEIQSSTGILSLSFHTDMAVAKDGFSARYNMTHKEVSETFHCSNAFGMESGKITDDQITASSTFADERWLPRQARLNYNDNAWTPSDDSNKEYIQVDLHTLKVLTGIATQGAISKETQKNYFVTSFKLEVSTNGEDWMIYRHGKNHKVFHANADATEVVLNRIPQPVLARFVRIKPQTWKNGIALRFELYGCQITDAPCSELQGMLSGLLPDSQITASSMRDIHGSMGAARLVASRSGWFPNPTQPIVGEEWLQVDLGVPKMVRGIITQGARGLEGSAENRAFVRKYKLAHSSNGKDWTYITDSKTGFAKIFEGNSHYDTPEVRRFDEIVTQHIRVFPERWSPAGIGMRMEVLGCDLPETTTVPDTVTPTTPRVEQTTSVMRSATTPSLSAVCGFEQSLCGWSADPQSGVSWTLHTASSSSTGHGAHGTRQDLALGSENFSGNYLHLDAGSHTLRKKARLLSPEVGPEQGPLCLQFYYQLQGEAQGSLRVLLRDSDQGETLLWALKGDQGSHWKEGRTILPRSPREYQVVFEGFFEHPTRGHIRIDNIHMSSSADLEQCAQPLHALLPGLKRGAISGMEPTVDTVVVQPVPAFWYYVLAGGGALLVLVSITVLVILCCHRYHWATKKTSSSHHHSVTYRNNQLPYQQGRQNWYQSQNPGCNLIHSPNQNNLNPNTGPSLEPMLTISLEKDDSYDSQC
;
A
#
# COMPACT_ATOMS: atom_id res chain seq x y z
N MET A 1 55.38 64.56 -8.09
CA MET A 1 55.59 63.56 -7.02
C MET A 1 54.89 62.29 -7.49
N ASP A 2 55.52 61.39 -8.23
CA ASP A 2 56.97 61.14 -8.42
C ASP A 2 57.72 60.79 -7.14
N LEU A 3 58.73 59.93 -7.29
CA LEU A 3 59.47 59.23 -6.24
C LEU A 3 58.57 58.36 -5.34
N PHE A 4 58.17 57.19 -5.84
CA PHE A 4 58.97 55.97 -5.68
C PHE A 4 58.99 55.40 -4.25
N VAL A 5 57.86 54.78 -3.87
CA VAL A 5 57.86 53.63 -2.94
C VAL A 5 58.71 52.46 -3.50
N TRP A 6 59.02 52.49 -4.81
CA TRP A 6 60.09 51.78 -5.53
C TRP A 6 61.45 51.72 -4.79
N LEU A 7 61.72 52.64 -3.85
CA LEU A 7 62.99 52.70 -3.09
C LEU A 7 63.12 51.75 -1.88
N CYS A 8 62.07 51.02 -1.49
CA CYS A 8 62.18 49.96 -0.47
C CYS A 8 62.31 48.53 -1.06
N GLY A 9 62.42 48.39 -2.39
CA GLY A 9 62.71 47.12 -3.06
C GLY A 9 64.19 46.70 -3.03
N CYS A 10 65.07 47.48 -2.38
CA CYS A 10 66.52 47.36 -2.49
C CYS A 10 67.21 47.31 -1.11
N ILE A 11 67.46 46.11 -0.60
CA ILE A 11 68.67 45.63 0.15
C ILE A 11 68.34 44.22 0.66
N LEU A 12 68.47 43.24 -0.24
CA LEU A 12 68.49 41.77 -0.10
C LEU A 12 67.96 41.19 -1.44
N ALA A 13 68.73 40.54 -2.30
CA ALA A 13 70.11 40.07 -2.15
C ALA A 13 71.01 40.41 -3.35
N LEU A 14 72.28 40.72 -3.05
CA LEU A 14 73.39 40.76 -4.00
C LEU A 14 73.78 39.33 -4.41
N LEU A 15 73.10 38.71 -5.39
CA LEU A 15 73.49 37.37 -5.89
C LEU A 15 73.14 37.03 -7.35
N LEU A 16 73.05 38.01 -8.27
CA LEU A 16 72.87 37.73 -9.71
C LEU A 16 73.73 38.61 -10.63
N PRO A 17 74.69 38.01 -11.37
CA PRO A 17 75.28 38.59 -12.57
C PRO A 17 74.99 37.75 -13.83
N SER A 18 74.19 38.34 -14.72
CA SER A 18 74.23 38.21 -16.20
C SER A 18 74.73 36.91 -16.84
N ALA A 19 73.79 36.08 -17.31
CA ALA A 19 74.04 35.11 -18.39
C ALA A 19 72.79 34.86 -19.26
N VAL A 20 72.27 35.89 -19.95
CA VAL A 20 71.38 35.66 -21.10
C VAL A 20 72.23 35.09 -22.23
N LYS A 21 72.28 33.76 -22.30
CA LYS A 21 72.87 33.00 -23.41
C LYS A 21 71.72 32.24 -24.07
N ALA A 22 71.60 32.37 -25.39
CA ALA A 22 70.56 31.65 -26.13
C ALA A 22 70.76 30.14 -25.95
N GLY A 23 69.85 29.50 -25.23
CA GLY A 23 69.57 28.08 -25.39
C GLY A 23 68.48 27.96 -26.44
N GLU A 24 68.66 27.04 -27.39
CA GLU A 24 67.58 26.64 -28.29
C GLU A 24 66.46 26.03 -27.44
N GLY A 25 65.27 26.65 -27.47
CA GLY A 25 64.08 26.12 -26.82
C GLY A 25 63.61 24.86 -27.54
N ALA A 26 64.20 23.72 -27.21
CA ALA A 26 63.69 22.43 -27.64
C ALA A 26 62.23 22.31 -27.19
N SER A 27 61.34 22.00 -28.12
CA SER A 27 59.93 21.75 -27.83
C SER A 27 59.82 20.65 -26.77
N GLU A 28 59.11 20.91 -25.67
CA GLU A 28 58.75 19.84 -24.74
C GLU A 28 57.96 18.77 -25.51
N PRO A 29 58.32 17.47 -25.39
CA PRO A 29 57.68 16.41 -26.15
C PRO A 29 56.23 16.23 -25.69
N CYS A 30 55.27 16.57 -26.54
CA CYS A 30 53.86 16.43 -26.22
C CYS A 30 53.44 14.95 -26.16
N GLY A 31 52.90 14.53 -25.03
CA GLY A 31 52.56 13.13 -24.77
C GLY A 31 52.91 12.70 -23.35
N GLY A 32 52.73 11.42 -23.04
CA GLY A 32 53.15 10.84 -21.77
C GLY A 32 52.36 9.60 -21.33
N TYR A 33 52.81 8.99 -20.23
CA TYR A 33 52.03 8.01 -19.48
C TYR A 33 51.39 8.72 -18.30
N LEU A 34 50.09 8.49 -18.08
CA LEU A 34 49.27 9.20 -17.11
C LEU A 34 48.50 8.19 -16.24
N ASP A 35 48.60 8.35 -14.93
CA ASP A 35 47.82 7.59 -13.96
C ASP A 35 46.45 8.24 -13.78
N ALA A 36 45.38 7.45 -13.82
CA ALA A 36 44.01 7.91 -13.63
C ALA A 36 43.54 7.92 -12.17
N SER A 37 44.41 7.51 -11.22
CA SER A 37 44.13 7.53 -9.77
C SER A 37 43.65 8.89 -9.26
N ASP A 38 44.23 9.98 -9.81
CA ASP A 38 43.73 11.34 -9.68
C ASP A 38 43.17 11.82 -11.04
N ALA A 39 42.09 12.61 -11.00
CA ALA A 39 41.50 13.18 -12.20
C ALA A 39 42.38 14.30 -12.80
N GLY A 40 42.73 14.18 -14.07
CA GLY A 40 43.65 15.09 -14.76
C GLY A 40 43.11 15.67 -16.06
N TYR A 41 43.94 16.44 -16.75
CA TYR A 41 43.61 17.08 -18.03
C TYR A 41 44.68 16.78 -19.09
N ILE A 42 44.24 16.67 -20.34
CA ILE A 42 45.11 16.65 -21.53
C ILE A 42 44.65 17.78 -22.45
N THR A 43 45.61 18.47 -23.07
CA THR A 43 45.34 19.49 -24.09
C THR A 43 46.26 19.33 -25.30
N THR A 44 45.89 19.94 -26.42
CA THR A 44 46.86 20.29 -27.45
C THR A 44 47.93 21.24 -26.88
N PRO A 45 49.18 21.20 -27.39
CA PRO A 45 50.19 22.18 -27.03
C PRO A 45 49.69 23.60 -27.37
N GLY A 46 49.80 24.54 -26.44
CA GLY A 46 49.38 25.93 -26.64
C GLY A 46 47.91 26.26 -26.33
N TYR A 47 47.04 25.26 -26.12
CA TYR A 47 45.60 25.48 -25.84
C TYR A 47 45.36 26.54 -24.73
N PRO A 48 44.42 27.50 -24.91
CA PRO A 48 43.45 27.64 -26.00
C PRO A 48 43.93 28.50 -27.18
N LEU A 49 45.25 28.70 -27.35
CA LEU A 49 45.81 29.31 -28.55
C LEU A 49 45.97 28.26 -29.66
N GLU A 50 46.23 28.72 -30.89
CA GLU A 50 46.48 27.86 -32.04
C GLU A 50 47.58 26.81 -31.75
N TYR A 51 47.27 25.53 -31.96
CA TYR A 51 48.24 24.45 -31.77
C TYR A 51 49.36 24.52 -32.83
N PRO A 52 50.60 24.07 -32.53
CA PRO A 52 51.66 24.11 -33.53
C PRO A 52 51.42 23.18 -34.75
N PRO A 53 52.04 23.47 -35.90
CA PRO A 53 52.12 22.51 -37.01
C PRO A 53 53.01 21.30 -36.67
N HIS A 54 52.89 20.23 -37.47
CA HIS A 54 53.72 19.03 -37.45
C HIS A 54 53.78 18.27 -36.10
N GLN A 55 52.71 18.31 -35.31
CA GLN A 55 52.64 17.60 -34.03
C GLN A 55 52.28 16.12 -34.21
N ASN A 56 52.75 15.29 -33.27
CA ASN A 56 52.45 13.86 -33.20
C ASN A 56 52.46 13.43 -31.72
N CYS A 57 51.49 13.96 -30.97
CA CYS A 57 51.42 13.80 -29.53
C CYS A 57 50.72 12.49 -29.17
N ARG A 58 51.23 11.74 -28.18
CA ARG A 58 50.67 10.44 -27.78
C ARG A 58 50.61 10.30 -26.27
N TRP A 59 49.42 10.02 -25.74
CA TRP A 59 49.18 9.81 -24.33
C TRP A 59 48.61 8.41 -24.08
N VAL A 60 49.13 7.73 -23.06
CA VAL A 60 48.54 6.49 -22.55
C VAL A 60 48.07 6.76 -21.12
N ILE A 61 46.76 6.66 -20.91
CA ILE A 61 46.14 6.78 -19.58
C ILE A 61 45.94 5.36 -19.05
N THR A 62 46.29 5.10 -17.79
CA THR A 62 46.07 3.80 -17.13
C THR A 62 45.42 3.97 -15.76
N ALA A 63 44.43 3.14 -15.46
CA ALA A 63 43.85 3.01 -14.13
C ALA A 63 44.69 2.07 -13.24
N PRO A 64 44.72 2.26 -11.91
CA PRO A 64 45.51 1.45 -10.99
C PRO A 64 45.00 0.01 -10.83
N GLU A 65 43.70 -0.26 -11.00
CA GLU A 65 43.12 -1.60 -10.88
C GLU A 65 42.62 -2.16 -12.23
N PRO A 66 42.83 -3.46 -12.54
CA PRO A 66 42.41 -4.05 -13.81
C PRO A 66 40.88 -4.07 -14.07
N SER A 67 40.08 -3.92 -13.03
CA SER A 67 38.61 -3.84 -13.06
C SER A 67 38.08 -2.45 -13.40
N GLN A 68 38.91 -1.41 -13.22
CA GLN A 68 38.50 -0.02 -13.43
C GLN A 68 38.50 0.35 -14.91
N ARG A 69 37.73 1.39 -15.24
CA ARG A 69 37.63 1.99 -16.57
C ARG A 69 37.99 3.46 -16.49
N ILE A 70 38.19 4.10 -17.63
CA ILE A 70 38.53 5.52 -17.76
C ILE A 70 37.44 6.21 -18.58
N VAL A 71 37.01 7.39 -18.16
CA VAL A 71 36.14 8.27 -18.94
C VAL A 71 36.90 9.52 -19.39
N LEU A 72 36.69 9.92 -20.64
CA LEU A 72 37.21 11.14 -21.25
C LEU A 72 36.06 12.12 -21.50
N ASN A 73 36.14 13.30 -20.89
CA ASN A 73 35.16 14.37 -21.03
C ASN A 73 35.82 15.55 -21.77
N PHE A 74 35.43 15.79 -23.03
CA PHE A 74 35.97 16.88 -23.84
C PHE A 74 35.36 18.23 -23.46
N ASN A 75 36.18 19.29 -23.50
CA ASN A 75 35.72 20.66 -23.37
C ASN A 75 34.91 21.06 -24.63
N PRO A 76 33.71 21.67 -24.51
CA PRO A 76 32.95 22.17 -25.66
C PRO A 76 33.70 23.17 -26.54
N HIS A 77 34.72 23.86 -26.00
CA HIS A 77 35.68 24.62 -26.81
C HIS A 77 36.69 23.65 -27.47
N PHE A 78 36.31 23.17 -28.66
CA PHE A 78 37.06 22.20 -29.46
C PHE A 78 37.12 22.72 -30.91
N GLU A 79 38.31 22.81 -31.49
CA GLU A 79 38.53 23.30 -32.85
C GLU A 79 39.80 22.70 -33.47
N ILE A 80 39.61 21.76 -34.40
CA ILE A 80 40.66 21.10 -35.18
C ILE A 80 40.26 21.17 -36.66
N GLU A 81 41.21 21.17 -37.60
CA GLU A 81 40.91 21.33 -39.03
C GLU A 81 39.83 20.38 -39.55
N LYS A 82 38.90 20.90 -40.37
CA LYS A 82 37.63 20.23 -40.69
C LYS A 82 37.67 19.24 -41.88
N LEU A 83 38.79 19.11 -42.60
CA LEU A 83 38.84 18.42 -43.90
C LEU A 83 38.81 16.88 -43.78
N ASP A 84 37.65 16.32 -43.46
CA ASP A 84 37.39 14.87 -43.25
C ASP A 84 38.39 14.20 -42.29
N CYS A 85 38.92 14.97 -41.34
CA CYS A 85 39.96 14.56 -40.38
C CYS A 85 41.20 13.93 -41.05
N ARG A 86 41.54 14.42 -42.25
CA ARG A 86 42.61 13.87 -43.11
C ARG A 86 44.00 14.37 -42.73
N TYR A 87 44.09 15.64 -42.35
CA TYR A 87 45.34 16.33 -42.04
C TYR A 87 45.50 16.37 -40.51
N ASP A 88 44.66 17.17 -39.84
CA ASP A 88 44.65 17.30 -38.39
C ASP A 88 43.53 16.46 -37.75
N TYR A 89 43.83 15.78 -36.64
CA TYR A 89 42.86 14.94 -35.92
C TYR A 89 43.32 14.51 -34.54
N VAL A 90 42.36 14.09 -33.71
CA VAL A 90 42.58 13.27 -32.51
C VAL A 90 41.96 11.88 -32.68
N GLU A 91 42.74 10.84 -32.41
CA GLU A 91 42.37 9.41 -32.41
C GLU A 91 42.35 8.89 -30.96
N ILE A 92 41.34 8.10 -30.60
CA ILE A 92 41.20 7.46 -29.28
C ILE A 92 41.03 5.95 -29.46
N HIS A 93 41.90 5.16 -28.84
CA HIS A 93 41.90 3.69 -28.91
C HIS A 93 41.65 3.06 -27.53
N ASP A 94 40.89 1.96 -27.51
CA ASP A 94 40.50 1.21 -26.31
C ASP A 94 41.58 0.24 -25.82
N GLY A 95 42.68 0.81 -25.33
CA GLY A 95 43.82 0.06 -24.81
C GLY A 95 45.08 0.91 -24.72
N ASN A 96 46.23 0.26 -24.57
CA ASN A 96 47.52 0.94 -24.36
C ASN A 96 48.35 1.17 -25.64
N SER A 97 47.78 1.00 -26.83
CA SER A 97 48.52 1.06 -28.10
C SER A 97 47.66 1.45 -29.30
N GLU A 98 48.30 1.98 -30.36
CA GLU A 98 47.67 2.30 -31.66
C GLU A 98 47.08 1.08 -32.40
N SER A 99 47.38 -0.14 -31.95
CA SER A 99 46.81 -1.39 -32.45
C SER A 99 45.55 -1.86 -31.71
N ALA A 100 45.10 -1.13 -30.67
CA ALA A 100 43.83 -1.38 -30.00
C ALA A 100 42.65 -0.78 -30.78
N ASP A 101 41.43 -1.22 -30.47
CA ASP A 101 40.22 -0.85 -31.21
C ASP A 101 39.97 0.66 -31.17
N LEU A 102 39.73 1.26 -32.34
CA LEU A 102 39.51 2.70 -32.49
C LEU A 102 38.10 3.08 -32.03
N LEU A 103 37.98 3.73 -30.88
CA LEU A 103 36.72 4.26 -30.35
C LEU A 103 36.22 5.46 -31.15
N GLY A 104 37.15 6.28 -31.67
CA GLY A 104 36.80 7.41 -32.49
C GLY A 104 37.99 8.19 -33.06
N LYS A 105 37.74 8.88 -34.16
CA LYS A 105 38.65 9.83 -34.81
C LYS A 105 37.88 11.13 -35.05
N HIS A 106 38.39 12.24 -34.54
CA HIS A 106 37.64 13.50 -34.43
C HIS A 106 38.45 14.71 -34.89
N CYS A 107 37.72 15.67 -35.46
CA CYS A 107 38.19 16.98 -35.91
C CYS A 107 36.98 17.92 -36.06
N SER A 108 37.11 19.08 -36.72
CA SER A 108 36.07 20.14 -36.81
C SER A 108 35.82 20.85 -35.47
N ASN A 109 34.82 21.75 -35.44
CA ASN A 109 34.45 22.61 -34.31
C ASN A 109 33.39 21.99 -33.37
N ILE A 110 33.35 20.66 -33.23
CA ILE A 110 32.36 19.94 -32.40
C ILE A 110 33.11 18.95 -31.52
N ALA A 111 33.02 19.15 -30.20
CA ALA A 111 33.63 18.24 -29.23
C ALA A 111 33.01 16.83 -29.33
N PRO A 112 33.81 15.76 -29.18
CA PRO A 112 33.29 14.39 -29.06
C PRO A 112 32.35 14.25 -27.84
N PRO A 113 31.36 13.32 -27.90
CA PRO A 113 30.63 12.91 -26.69
C PRO A 113 31.59 12.22 -25.69
N PRO A 114 31.21 12.08 -24.41
CA PRO A 114 32.01 11.36 -23.43
C PRO A 114 32.38 9.95 -23.90
N ILE A 115 33.67 9.60 -23.83
CA ILE A 115 34.21 8.30 -24.26
C ILE A 115 34.60 7.49 -23.02
N ILE A 116 34.11 6.26 -22.91
CA ILE A 116 34.40 5.34 -21.81
C ILE A 116 35.14 4.12 -22.36
N SER A 117 36.22 3.70 -21.70
CA SER A 117 36.99 2.51 -22.07
C SER A 117 36.27 1.20 -21.70
N SER A 118 36.54 0.10 -22.41
CA SER A 118 36.08 -1.23 -21.97
C SER A 118 36.96 -1.82 -20.86
N GLY A 119 38.24 -1.43 -20.80
CA GLY A 119 39.24 -1.88 -19.82
C GLY A 119 40.06 -0.74 -19.17
N PRO A 120 41.15 -1.06 -18.47
CA PRO A 120 41.86 -0.12 -17.59
C PRO A 120 42.87 0.82 -18.30
N ALA A 121 42.83 0.95 -19.62
CA ALA A 121 43.77 1.80 -20.38
C ALA A 121 43.14 2.44 -21.61
N LEU A 122 43.58 3.66 -21.96
CA LEU A 122 43.25 4.37 -23.19
C LEU A 122 44.50 4.96 -23.84
N HIS A 123 44.55 4.93 -25.17
CA HIS A 123 45.64 5.51 -25.97
C HIS A 123 45.08 6.62 -26.86
N ILE A 124 45.49 7.87 -26.58
CA ILE A 124 45.05 9.08 -27.27
C ILE A 124 46.21 9.60 -28.12
N LYS A 125 45.91 9.97 -29.38
CA LYS A 125 46.90 10.40 -30.36
C LYS A 125 46.42 11.63 -31.10
N PHE A 126 47.18 12.71 -31.05
CA PHE A 126 46.92 13.95 -31.79
C PHE A 126 47.97 14.14 -32.89
N VAL A 127 47.52 14.51 -34.09
CA VAL A 127 48.37 14.78 -35.25
C VAL A 127 48.00 16.13 -35.85
N SER A 128 49.02 16.91 -36.25
CA SER A 128 48.85 18.10 -37.08
C SER A 128 49.81 18.16 -38.27
N ASP A 129 49.37 18.83 -39.34
CA ASP A 129 50.01 19.03 -40.64
C ASP A 129 50.81 20.36 -40.68
N TYR A 130 51.19 20.89 -41.84
CA TYR A 130 51.95 22.14 -41.99
C TYR A 130 51.10 23.44 -41.99
N ALA A 131 49.76 23.35 -42.00
CA ALA A 131 48.86 24.50 -42.17
C ALA A 131 47.54 24.36 -41.39
N HIS A 132 46.71 25.42 -41.43
CA HIS A 132 45.31 25.44 -40.94
C HIS A 132 45.06 24.98 -39.49
N GLN A 133 45.91 25.46 -38.59
CA GLN A 133 45.78 25.33 -37.14
C GLN A 133 44.49 25.98 -36.59
N GLY A 134 44.04 25.50 -35.43
CA GLY A 134 42.90 26.04 -34.67
C GLY A 134 43.14 25.98 -33.15
N ALA A 135 42.18 26.39 -32.31
CA ALA A 135 42.37 26.41 -30.86
C ALA A 135 42.69 25.03 -30.21
N GLY A 136 42.37 23.93 -30.90
CA GLY A 136 42.72 22.57 -30.51
C GLY A 136 41.69 21.92 -29.61
N PHE A 137 42.14 21.17 -28.60
CA PHE A 137 41.25 20.54 -27.64
C PHE A 137 41.79 20.58 -26.22
N SER A 138 40.86 20.54 -25.27
CA SER A 138 41.09 20.14 -23.89
C SER A 138 40.12 19.01 -23.54
N LEU A 139 40.59 18.01 -22.80
CA LEU A 139 39.76 16.97 -22.20
C LEU A 139 40.17 16.72 -20.75
N ARG A 140 39.22 16.31 -19.93
CA ARG A 140 39.42 15.80 -18.57
C ARG A 140 39.35 14.27 -18.61
N TYR A 141 40.25 13.60 -17.90
CA TYR A 141 40.23 12.16 -17.71
C TYR A 141 40.11 11.81 -16.22
N GLU A 142 39.35 10.76 -15.91
CA GLU A 142 39.20 10.21 -14.55
C GLU A 142 38.76 8.74 -14.60
N ILE A 143 38.89 8.03 -13.48
CA ILE A 143 38.34 6.67 -13.34
C ILE A 143 36.82 6.71 -13.48
N PHE A 144 36.29 5.96 -14.44
CA PHE A 144 34.86 5.75 -14.62
C PHE A 144 34.33 4.82 -13.53
N LYS A 145 33.79 5.43 -12.46
CA LYS A 145 33.14 4.74 -11.34
C LYS A 145 31.90 3.99 -11.85
N THR A 146 32.02 2.68 -12.03
CA THR A 146 30.93 1.84 -12.52
C THR A 146 29.98 1.51 -11.36
N GLY A 147 28.65 1.63 -11.55
CA GLY A 147 27.63 1.47 -10.49
C GLY A 147 27.62 0.14 -9.70
N SER A 148 28.41 -0.84 -10.14
CA SER A 148 28.88 -1.98 -9.37
C SER A 148 29.25 -1.60 -7.92
N ASP A 149 30.13 -0.62 -7.75
CA ASP A 149 30.95 -0.54 -6.52
C ASP A 149 30.28 0.25 -5.38
N CYS A 150 29.15 0.90 -5.66
CA CYS A 150 28.30 1.52 -4.65
C CYS A 150 27.10 0.65 -4.24
N SER A 151 26.80 -0.42 -4.98
CA SER A 151 25.66 -1.30 -4.70
C SER A 151 25.98 -2.26 -3.56
N ARG A 152 25.13 -2.32 -2.51
CA ARG A 152 25.44 -3.03 -1.25
C ARG A 152 24.21 -3.68 -0.61
N ASN A 153 24.40 -4.89 -0.08
CA ASN A 153 23.39 -5.60 0.69
C ASN A 153 23.59 -5.41 2.20
N PHE A 154 22.50 -5.25 2.93
CA PHE A 154 22.48 -4.97 4.37
C PHE A 154 21.67 -6.05 5.10
N THR A 155 22.33 -6.75 6.03
CA THR A 155 21.77 -7.88 6.81
C THR A 155 21.94 -7.71 8.33
N SER A 156 22.59 -6.62 8.78
CA SER A 156 22.68 -6.26 10.20
C SER A 156 21.32 -5.82 10.72
N PRO A 157 21.02 -5.95 12.04
CA PRO A 157 19.75 -5.48 12.60
C PRO A 157 19.52 -3.96 12.45
N SER A 158 20.58 -3.17 12.32
CA SER A 158 20.49 -1.73 12.02
C SER A 158 21.77 -1.23 11.36
N GLY A 159 21.69 -0.07 10.71
CA GLY A 159 22.83 0.54 10.04
C GLY A 159 22.49 1.86 9.34
N LEU A 160 23.52 2.44 8.72
CA LEU A 160 23.45 3.64 7.90
C LEU A 160 23.61 3.26 6.42
N ILE A 161 22.92 3.99 5.56
CA ILE A 161 22.97 3.94 4.09
C ILE A 161 23.13 5.39 3.64
N GLU A 162 24.22 5.68 2.92
CA GLU A 162 24.63 7.03 2.59
C GLU A 162 25.06 7.10 1.13
N SER A 163 24.85 8.24 0.47
CA SER A 163 25.31 8.46 -0.90
C SER A 163 26.85 8.37 -1.00
N PRO A 164 27.43 7.81 -2.07
CA PRO A 164 28.88 7.61 -2.16
C PRO A 164 29.66 8.93 -2.04
N GLY A 165 30.45 9.08 -0.98
CA GLY A 165 31.23 10.29 -0.68
C GLY A 165 30.68 11.17 0.44
N PHE A 166 29.47 10.90 0.95
CA PHE A 166 28.83 11.69 2.00
C PHE A 166 29.77 11.96 3.21
N PRO A 167 29.86 13.19 3.75
CA PRO A 167 29.06 14.38 3.44
C PRO A 167 29.59 15.23 2.26
N ASP A 168 30.64 14.80 1.56
CA ASP A 168 31.04 15.44 0.29
C ASP A 168 30.07 15.04 -0.83
N LYS A 169 30.09 15.82 -1.92
CA LYS A 169 29.16 15.68 -3.04
C LYS A 169 29.27 14.31 -3.74
N TYR A 170 28.11 13.76 -4.10
CA TYR A 170 28.07 12.47 -4.79
C TYR A 170 28.63 12.54 -6.22
N PRO A 171 29.26 11.46 -6.72
CA PRO A 171 29.62 11.33 -8.13
C PRO A 171 28.44 11.39 -9.11
N HIS A 172 28.75 11.79 -10.34
CA HIS A 172 27.89 11.73 -11.52
C HIS A 172 27.80 10.30 -12.10
N ASN A 173 26.74 10.02 -12.87
CA ASN A 173 26.49 8.74 -13.56
C ASN A 173 26.44 7.51 -12.63
N LEU A 174 25.90 7.66 -11.42
CA LEU A 174 25.73 6.56 -10.48
C LEU A 174 24.45 5.77 -10.76
N GLU A 175 24.55 4.46 -10.57
CA GLU A 175 23.43 3.52 -10.50
C GLU A 175 23.69 2.59 -9.30
N CYS A 176 23.18 2.97 -8.12
CA CYS A 176 23.50 2.30 -6.85
C CYS A 176 22.26 1.63 -6.24
N ALA A 177 22.31 0.31 -6.06
CA ALA A 177 21.27 -0.46 -5.37
C ALA A 177 21.68 -0.79 -3.93
N PHE A 178 20.94 -0.26 -2.95
CA PHE A 178 21.11 -0.56 -1.52
C PHE A 178 19.96 -1.47 -1.07
N ILE A 179 20.25 -2.73 -0.77
CA ILE A 179 19.23 -3.76 -0.52
C ILE A 179 19.27 -4.19 0.95
N ILE A 180 18.22 -3.87 1.71
CA ILE A 180 18.06 -4.31 3.09
C ILE A 180 17.30 -5.64 3.10
N ILE A 181 17.96 -6.71 3.54
CA ILE A 181 17.41 -8.07 3.62
C ILE A 181 16.96 -8.32 5.06
N VAL A 182 15.65 -8.50 5.26
CA VAL A 182 15.03 -8.55 6.59
C VAL A 182 14.73 -10.02 6.96
N PRO A 183 15.19 -10.52 8.13
CA PRO A 183 14.87 -11.87 8.59
C PRO A 183 13.36 -12.11 8.79
N PRO A 184 12.87 -13.37 8.69
CA PRO A 184 11.49 -13.72 9.04
C PRO A 184 11.11 -13.25 10.46
N ARG A 185 9.85 -12.85 10.64
CA ARG A 185 9.33 -12.23 11.88
C ARG A 185 10.09 -10.96 12.34
N MET A 186 10.65 -10.19 11.41
CA MET A 186 11.08 -8.81 11.62
C MET A 186 10.39 -7.86 10.61
N ASP A 187 10.05 -6.67 11.08
CA ASP A 187 9.65 -5.54 10.25
C ASP A 187 10.82 -4.53 10.18
N VAL A 188 10.98 -3.80 9.07
CA VAL A 188 12.05 -2.80 8.90
C VAL A 188 11.50 -1.38 8.84
N THR A 189 12.16 -0.47 9.56
CA THR A 189 11.89 0.98 9.53
C THR A 189 13.09 1.71 8.94
N LEU A 190 12.86 2.55 7.94
CA LEU A 190 13.84 3.42 7.28
C LEU A 190 13.56 4.89 7.64
N THR A 191 14.56 5.57 8.19
CA THR A 191 14.51 6.98 8.59
C THR A 191 15.59 7.78 7.88
N PHE A 192 15.22 8.82 7.14
CA PHE A 192 16.18 9.76 6.54
C PHE A 192 16.67 10.77 7.58
N LEU A 193 17.96 11.08 7.55
CA LEU A 193 18.63 12.04 8.44
C LEU A 193 18.95 13.34 7.69
N THR A 194 19.43 13.21 6.45
CA THR A 194 19.72 14.31 5.51
C THR A 194 19.30 13.91 4.10
N PHE A 195 18.92 14.88 3.28
CA PHE A 195 18.53 14.68 1.88
C PHE A 195 18.62 16.00 1.08
N ASP A 196 19.57 16.10 0.15
CA ASP A 196 19.71 17.13 -0.88
C ASP A 196 20.22 16.48 -2.17
N LEU A 197 19.33 16.30 -3.15
CA LEU A 197 19.63 15.88 -4.52
C LEU A 197 19.31 17.00 -5.51
N GLU A 198 19.74 16.90 -6.78
CA GLU A 198 19.22 17.81 -7.81
C GLU A 198 17.68 17.70 -7.88
N ASN A 199 17.02 18.77 -8.35
CA ASN A 199 15.61 18.81 -8.64
C ASN A 199 15.38 19.49 -10.00
N ASP A 200 14.27 19.17 -10.66
CA ASP A 200 13.84 19.86 -11.88
C ASP A 200 13.73 21.38 -11.61
N PRO A 201 14.46 22.25 -12.34
CA PRO A 201 14.53 23.68 -12.05
C PRO A 201 13.27 24.46 -12.49
N LEU A 202 12.26 23.80 -13.06
CA LEU A 202 11.00 24.44 -13.49
C LEU A 202 10.03 24.66 -12.30
N PRO A 203 9.77 25.91 -11.86
CA PRO A 203 8.87 26.16 -10.74
C PRO A 203 7.40 25.98 -11.15
N GLY A 204 6.71 25.03 -10.53
CA GLY A 204 5.24 24.90 -10.61
C GLY A 204 4.70 23.56 -11.11
N GLY A 205 5.56 22.61 -11.47
CA GLY A 205 5.21 21.19 -11.50
C GLY A 205 5.59 20.51 -10.18
N ASP A 206 4.90 19.42 -9.82
CA ASP A 206 5.55 18.39 -9.01
C ASP A 206 6.70 17.83 -9.87
N GLY A 207 7.94 18.08 -9.47
CA GLY A 207 9.10 17.70 -10.27
C GLY A 207 9.21 16.19 -10.37
N ASP A 208 9.12 15.64 -11.59
CA ASP A 208 9.19 14.18 -11.85
C ASP A 208 10.53 13.50 -11.45
N CYS A 209 11.45 14.24 -10.80
CA CYS A 209 12.80 13.84 -10.44
C CYS A 209 13.52 13.22 -11.66
N LYS A 210 13.82 14.09 -12.64
CA LYS A 210 14.30 13.73 -13.99
C LYS A 210 15.82 13.59 -14.13
N TYR A 211 16.57 14.21 -13.23
CA TYR A 211 18.04 14.26 -13.23
C TYR A 211 18.55 13.26 -12.18
N ASP A 212 18.85 13.71 -10.97
CA ASP A 212 19.13 12.83 -9.84
C ASP A 212 17.84 12.37 -9.14
N TRP A 213 17.81 11.13 -8.67
CA TRP A 213 16.70 10.63 -7.84
C TRP A 213 17.08 9.46 -6.93
N LEU A 214 16.33 9.33 -5.84
CA LEU A 214 16.30 8.16 -4.98
C LEU A 214 14.92 7.50 -5.03
N GLU A 215 14.85 6.26 -5.49
CA GLU A 215 13.63 5.45 -5.46
C GLU A 215 13.68 4.44 -4.31
N VAL A 216 12.59 4.31 -3.55
CA VAL A 216 12.46 3.29 -2.49
C VAL A 216 11.42 2.26 -2.92
N TRP A 217 11.78 0.97 -2.83
CA TRP A 217 11.05 -0.17 -3.38
C TRP A 217 10.68 -1.17 -2.27
N ASP A 218 9.40 -1.57 -2.21
CA ASP A 218 8.87 -2.59 -1.27
C ASP A 218 9.14 -4.01 -1.79
N GLY A 219 10.42 -4.26 -2.12
CA GLY A 219 10.87 -5.40 -2.91
C GLY A 219 12.28 -5.20 -3.47
N LEU A 220 12.66 -6.03 -4.43
CA LEU A 220 13.81 -5.78 -5.32
C LEU A 220 13.53 -4.59 -6.26
N PRO A 221 14.53 -3.75 -6.60
CA PRO A 221 14.37 -2.64 -7.53
C PRO A 221 13.81 -3.09 -8.87
N GLY A 222 12.87 -2.34 -9.45
CA GLY A 222 12.22 -2.67 -10.72
C GLY A 222 11.29 -3.89 -10.72
N VAL A 223 11.24 -4.67 -9.63
CA VAL A 223 10.37 -5.86 -9.49
C VAL A 223 9.29 -5.64 -8.42
N GLY A 224 9.63 -5.06 -7.26
CA GLY A 224 8.66 -4.75 -6.21
C GLY A 224 7.79 -3.53 -6.54
N PRO A 225 6.76 -3.23 -5.72
CA PRO A 225 6.06 -1.95 -5.78
C PRO A 225 7.00 -0.78 -5.43
N LEU A 226 7.06 0.24 -6.28
CA LEU A 226 7.72 1.51 -5.97
C LEU A 226 6.93 2.23 -4.85
N ILE A 227 7.57 2.49 -3.71
CA ILE A 227 6.97 3.30 -2.63
C ILE A 227 6.95 4.77 -3.06
N GLY A 228 8.09 5.30 -3.49
CA GLY A 228 8.19 6.67 -3.99
C GLY A 228 9.54 6.95 -4.65
N ARG A 229 9.56 7.98 -5.51
CA ARG A 229 10.75 8.60 -6.09
C ARG A 229 10.93 9.96 -5.41
N TYR A 230 12.13 10.28 -4.97
CA TYR A 230 12.46 11.47 -4.19
C TYR A 230 13.66 12.20 -4.78
N CYS A 231 13.64 13.54 -4.75
CA CYS A 231 14.71 14.42 -5.20
C CYS A 231 14.59 15.82 -4.55
N GLY A 232 15.55 16.71 -4.80
CA GLY A 232 15.61 18.01 -4.11
C GLY A 232 15.91 17.91 -2.62
N THR A 233 15.46 18.91 -1.85
CA THR A 233 15.78 19.13 -0.43
C THR A 233 14.70 18.66 0.56
N ARG A 234 13.60 18.04 0.10
CA ARG A 234 12.53 17.56 1.00
C ARG A 234 12.91 16.17 1.52
N VAL A 235 13.28 16.10 2.79
CA VAL A 235 13.58 14.84 3.49
C VAL A 235 12.39 13.87 3.37
N PRO A 236 12.57 12.64 2.82
CA PRO A 236 11.48 11.69 2.68
C PRO A 236 10.90 11.24 4.05
N PRO A 237 9.61 10.87 4.11
CA PRO A 237 8.96 10.41 5.33
C PRO A 237 9.53 9.07 5.83
N GLU A 238 9.24 8.71 7.08
CA GLU A 238 9.57 7.38 7.60
C GLU A 238 8.83 6.28 6.82
N ILE A 239 9.57 5.24 6.43
CA ILE A 239 9.04 4.11 5.65
C ILE A 239 9.13 2.84 6.49
N GLN A 240 8.00 2.17 6.68
CA GLN A 240 7.90 0.89 7.40
C GLN A 240 7.44 -0.22 6.45
N SER A 241 8.22 -1.30 6.34
CA SER A 241 7.93 -2.48 5.50
C SER A 241 7.99 -3.79 6.29
N SER A 242 7.21 -4.77 5.82
CA SER A 242 7.12 -6.14 6.35
C SER A 242 7.21 -7.21 5.24
N THR A 243 7.73 -6.85 4.06
CA THR A 243 7.80 -7.73 2.87
C THR A 243 9.05 -8.62 2.79
N GLY A 244 9.90 -8.59 3.83
CA GLY A 244 11.17 -9.30 3.92
C GLY A 244 12.36 -8.61 3.24
N ILE A 245 12.12 -7.55 2.47
CA ILE A 245 13.16 -6.83 1.73
C ILE A 245 12.73 -5.39 1.43
N LEU A 246 13.62 -4.43 1.66
CA LEU A 246 13.40 -3.01 1.34
C LEU A 246 14.63 -2.50 0.59
N SER A 247 14.44 -2.01 -0.64
CA SER A 247 15.56 -1.59 -1.50
C SER A 247 15.49 -0.10 -1.83
N LEU A 248 16.65 0.54 -1.93
CA LEU A 248 16.80 1.91 -2.41
C LEU A 248 17.61 1.86 -3.72
N SER A 249 17.16 2.58 -4.74
CA SER A 249 17.86 2.74 -6.02
C SER A 249 18.21 4.22 -6.19
N PHE A 250 19.50 4.54 -6.18
CA PHE A 250 20.01 5.90 -6.32
C PHE A 250 20.62 6.08 -7.72
N HIS A 251 20.06 7.02 -8.48
CA HIS A 251 20.49 7.39 -9.82
C HIS A 251 21.05 8.81 -9.80
N THR A 252 22.17 9.04 -10.51
CA THR A 252 22.68 10.40 -10.76
C THR A 252 23.04 10.64 -12.22
N ASP A 253 22.81 11.87 -12.68
CA ASP A 253 23.00 12.30 -14.07
C ASP A 253 24.48 12.70 -14.36
N MET A 254 24.79 13.21 -15.55
CA MET A 254 26.15 13.65 -15.93
C MET A 254 26.66 14.93 -15.22
N ALA A 255 25.83 15.61 -14.42
CA ALA A 255 26.07 16.97 -13.93
C ALA A 255 25.54 17.24 -12.49
N VAL A 256 25.63 18.52 -12.08
CA VAL A 256 25.00 19.19 -10.91
C VAL A 256 24.86 18.38 -9.59
N ALA A 257 25.97 17.81 -9.10
CA ALA A 257 25.95 17.09 -7.83
C ALA A 257 25.63 17.99 -6.61
N LYS A 258 24.92 17.40 -5.64
CA LYS A 258 24.52 17.97 -4.34
C LYS A 258 25.15 17.20 -3.17
N ASP A 259 24.79 17.58 -1.95
CA ASP A 259 25.38 17.04 -0.72
C ASP A 259 24.89 15.61 -0.40
N GLY A 260 23.83 15.13 -1.08
CA GLY A 260 23.42 13.73 -1.07
C GLY A 260 22.45 13.37 0.06
N PHE A 261 22.52 12.12 0.53
CA PHE A 261 21.64 11.63 1.59
C PHE A 261 22.37 10.75 2.60
N SER A 262 21.88 10.78 3.83
CA SER A 262 22.19 9.81 4.88
C SER A 262 20.88 9.31 5.49
N ALA A 263 20.70 8.00 5.53
CA ALA A 263 19.51 7.33 6.05
C ALA A 263 19.91 6.19 6.98
N ARG A 264 19.16 6.02 8.07
CA ARG A 264 19.33 4.93 9.04
C ARG A 264 18.16 3.98 8.94
N TYR A 265 18.44 2.69 8.80
CA TYR A 265 17.45 1.63 8.94
C TYR A 265 17.58 0.91 10.29
N ASN A 266 16.46 0.37 10.77
CA ASN A 266 16.39 -0.45 11.98
C ASN A 266 15.34 -1.56 11.79
N MET A 267 15.74 -2.81 12.06
CA MET A 267 14.87 -3.98 12.08
C MET A 267 14.34 -4.19 13.49
N THR A 268 13.05 -4.50 13.61
CA THR A 268 12.38 -4.76 14.88
C THR A 268 11.64 -6.09 14.84
N HIS A 269 11.72 -6.88 15.91
CA HIS A 269 10.95 -8.12 16.01
C HIS A 269 9.45 -7.84 15.94
N LYS A 270 8.75 -8.68 15.16
CA LYS A 270 7.30 -8.58 14.96
C LYS A 270 6.57 -9.39 16.03
N GLU A 271 6.00 -8.70 17.02
CA GLU A 271 5.20 -9.33 18.08
C GLU A 271 3.81 -9.71 17.55
N VAL A 272 3.68 -10.94 17.05
CA VAL A 272 2.40 -11.50 16.58
C VAL A 272 1.63 -12.10 17.77
N SER A 273 0.68 -11.32 18.32
CA SER A 273 -0.23 -11.79 19.37
C SER A 273 -1.24 -12.81 18.84
N GLU A 274 -1.52 -13.87 19.60
CA GLU A 274 -2.56 -14.86 19.27
C GLU A 274 -3.97 -14.26 19.25
N THR A 275 -4.22 -13.20 20.04
CA THR A 275 -5.50 -12.47 20.08
C THR A 275 -5.55 -11.30 19.10
N PHE A 276 -4.95 -11.48 17.91
CA PHE A 276 -4.85 -10.43 16.90
C PHE A 276 -6.21 -9.92 16.39
N HIS A 277 -6.39 -8.60 16.39
CA HIS A 277 -7.55 -7.91 15.84
C HIS A 277 -7.14 -6.83 14.84
N CYS A 278 -7.59 -6.97 13.59
CA CYS A 278 -7.28 -6.02 12.50
C CYS A 278 -8.13 -4.73 12.62
N SER A 279 -7.85 -3.92 13.63
CA SER A 279 -8.59 -2.68 13.93
C SER A 279 -7.71 -1.56 14.50
N ASN A 280 -6.42 -1.59 14.17
CA ASN A 280 -5.45 -0.56 14.58
C ASN A 280 -5.64 0.69 13.72
N ALA A 281 -5.51 1.88 14.31
CA ALA A 281 -5.51 3.14 13.56
C ALA A 281 -4.24 3.24 12.69
N PHE A 282 -4.39 3.61 11.41
CA PHE A 282 -3.25 3.81 10.52
C PHE A 282 -2.49 5.11 10.81
N GLY A 283 -3.14 6.11 11.41
CA GLY A 283 -2.47 7.21 12.10
C GLY A 283 -2.63 8.58 11.44
N MET A 284 -3.85 8.89 10.98
CA MET A 284 -4.25 10.26 10.70
C MET A 284 -4.15 11.12 11.97
N GLU A 285 -4.68 10.64 13.09
CA GLU A 285 -4.67 11.36 14.38
C GLU A 285 -3.28 11.37 15.03
N SER A 286 -2.55 10.25 14.96
CA SER A 286 -1.23 10.09 15.61
C SER A 286 -0.05 10.67 14.83
N GLY A 287 -0.27 11.18 13.61
CA GLY A 287 0.79 11.74 12.77
C GLY A 287 1.66 10.70 12.04
N LYS A 288 1.44 9.39 12.23
CA LYS A 288 2.16 8.33 11.50
C LYS A 288 1.94 8.35 9.99
N ILE A 289 0.78 8.85 9.54
CA ILE A 289 0.55 9.26 8.16
C ILE A 289 1.01 10.72 8.06
N THR A 290 2.05 11.00 7.27
CA THR A 290 2.59 12.37 7.13
C THR A 290 1.68 13.27 6.30
N ASP A 291 1.98 14.58 6.26
CA ASP A 291 1.17 15.53 5.47
C ASP A 291 1.29 15.27 3.95
N ASP A 292 2.46 14.87 3.45
CA ASP A 292 2.67 14.53 2.03
C ASP A 292 1.84 13.32 1.57
N GLN A 293 1.48 12.42 2.50
CA GLN A 293 0.63 11.26 2.22
C GLN A 293 -0.86 11.63 2.07
N ILE A 294 -1.28 12.85 2.40
CA ILE A 294 -2.69 13.29 2.44
C ILE A 294 -2.94 14.33 1.34
N THR A 295 -3.51 13.89 0.23
CA THR A 295 -3.83 14.74 -0.95
C THR A 295 -5.33 14.82 -1.19
N ALA A 296 -5.80 15.73 -2.05
CA ALA A 296 -7.23 15.88 -2.34
C ALA A 296 -7.47 16.32 -3.80
N SER A 297 -8.72 16.21 -4.27
CA SER A 297 -9.14 16.72 -5.59
C SER A 297 -9.00 18.24 -5.70
N SER A 298 -9.23 18.94 -4.60
CA SER A 298 -9.19 20.39 -4.49
C SER A 298 -9.07 20.80 -3.01
N THR A 299 -8.82 22.07 -2.75
CA THR A 299 -8.84 22.68 -1.40
C THR A 299 -9.53 24.03 -1.48
N PHE A 300 -10.16 24.47 -0.39
CA PHE A 300 -10.80 25.77 -0.32
C PHE A 300 -9.77 26.89 -0.45
N ALA A 301 -10.12 27.97 -1.17
CA ALA A 301 -9.18 28.95 -1.71
C ALA A 301 -8.59 29.96 -0.71
N ASP A 302 -8.88 29.82 0.59
CA ASP A 302 -8.34 30.68 1.65
C ASP A 302 -7.22 30.03 2.48
N GLU A 303 -6.77 28.83 2.07
CA GLU A 303 -5.71 28.02 2.70
C GLU A 303 -5.96 27.61 4.17
N ARG A 304 -7.19 27.76 4.69
CA ARG A 304 -7.57 27.37 6.07
C ARG A 304 -8.35 26.06 6.18
N TRP A 305 -8.46 25.32 5.08
CA TRP A 305 -9.17 24.03 4.99
C TRP A 305 -8.40 22.97 4.18
N LEU A 306 -7.08 22.92 4.40
CA LEU A 306 -6.12 22.09 3.67
C LEU A 306 -6.29 20.59 3.97
N PRO A 307 -5.83 19.68 3.08
CA PRO A 307 -5.87 18.23 3.29
C PRO A 307 -5.26 17.78 4.63
N ARG A 308 -4.16 18.41 5.08
CA ARG A 308 -3.52 18.14 6.39
C ARG A 308 -4.45 18.31 7.60
N GLN A 309 -5.50 19.12 7.46
CA GLN A 309 -6.47 19.42 8.53
C GLN A 309 -7.57 18.36 8.62
N ALA A 310 -7.57 17.35 7.72
CA ALA A 310 -8.53 16.24 7.72
C ALA A 310 -8.21 15.12 8.74
N ARG A 311 -7.23 15.32 9.63
CA ARG A 311 -6.91 14.36 10.68
C ARG A 311 -8.07 14.28 11.69
N LEU A 312 -8.38 13.09 12.22
CA LEU A 312 -9.40 12.96 13.27
C LEU A 312 -9.01 13.82 14.49
N ASN A 313 -10.02 14.41 15.15
CA ASN A 313 -9.89 15.33 16.28
C ASN A 313 -9.00 16.57 16.04
N TYR A 314 -8.63 16.88 14.79
CA TYR A 314 -7.79 18.05 14.49
C TYR A 314 -8.42 19.35 15.00
N ASN A 315 -7.60 20.20 15.62
CA ASN A 315 -8.03 21.37 16.42
C ASN A 315 -8.35 22.63 15.59
N ASP A 316 -8.23 22.58 14.26
CA ASP A 316 -8.34 23.75 13.39
C ASP A 316 -9.07 23.43 12.08
N ASN A 317 -10.35 23.81 12.00
CA ASN A 317 -11.24 23.53 10.87
C ASN A 317 -11.21 22.04 10.44
N ALA A 318 -11.14 21.75 9.14
CA ALA A 318 -11.10 20.42 8.52
C ALA A 318 -10.55 20.54 7.08
N TRP A 319 -10.49 19.45 6.31
CA TRP A 319 -10.44 19.61 4.84
C TRP A 319 -11.81 20.00 4.27
N THR A 320 -11.79 20.94 3.33
CA THR A 320 -12.91 21.39 2.48
C THR A 320 -12.40 21.56 1.05
N PRO A 321 -13.08 21.03 0.02
CA PRO A 321 -12.71 21.23 -1.39
C PRO A 321 -12.93 22.68 -1.88
N SER A 322 -12.56 22.98 -3.13
CA SER A 322 -12.93 24.27 -3.76
C SER A 322 -14.44 24.40 -3.97
N ASP A 323 -15.09 23.29 -4.31
CA ASP A 323 -16.50 23.22 -4.71
C ASP A 323 -17.23 22.09 -3.98
N ASP A 324 -18.43 22.38 -3.47
CA ASP A 324 -19.32 21.39 -2.85
C ASP A 324 -19.89 20.41 -3.90
N SER A 325 -19.10 19.39 -4.23
CA SER A 325 -19.33 18.48 -5.37
C SER A 325 -19.20 17.01 -4.95
N ASN A 326 -20.07 16.14 -5.48
CA ASN A 326 -20.03 14.70 -5.23
C ASN A 326 -18.97 13.95 -6.07
N LYS A 327 -18.15 14.70 -6.82
CA LYS A 327 -16.96 14.22 -7.53
C LYS A 327 -15.70 14.35 -6.67
N GLU A 328 -15.71 15.25 -5.69
CA GLU A 328 -14.56 15.56 -4.85
C GLU A 328 -14.13 14.36 -4.01
N TYR A 329 -12.85 14.35 -3.63
CA TYR A 329 -12.29 13.33 -2.77
C TYR A 329 -11.13 13.88 -1.95
N ILE A 330 -10.96 13.32 -0.76
CA ILE A 330 -9.67 13.32 -0.07
C ILE A 330 -9.06 11.93 -0.18
N GLN A 331 -7.75 11.87 -0.32
CA GLN A 331 -6.93 10.71 -0.62
C GLN A 331 -5.85 10.53 0.46
N VAL A 332 -5.57 9.28 0.81
CA VAL A 332 -4.41 8.88 1.59
C VAL A 332 -3.62 7.84 0.80
N ASP A 333 -2.31 8.01 0.72
CA ASP A 333 -1.38 6.93 0.36
C ASP A 333 -0.83 6.28 1.64
N LEU A 334 -1.05 4.97 1.81
CA LEU A 334 -0.55 4.21 2.96
C LEU A 334 0.89 3.69 2.78
N HIS A 335 1.55 4.01 1.66
CA HIS A 335 2.85 3.54 1.15
C HIS A 335 2.92 2.03 0.85
N THR A 336 2.42 1.20 1.75
CA THR A 336 2.39 -0.27 1.66
C THR A 336 0.95 -0.80 1.60
N LEU A 337 0.75 -2.06 1.19
CA LEU A 337 -0.59 -2.67 1.10
C LEU A 337 -1.14 -3.05 2.48
N LYS A 338 -2.18 -2.35 2.92
CA LYS A 338 -2.81 -2.56 4.24
C LYS A 338 -4.24 -3.08 4.08
N VAL A 339 -4.70 -3.85 5.08
CA VAL A 339 -6.06 -4.39 5.13
C VAL A 339 -6.95 -3.37 5.82
N LEU A 340 -7.77 -2.65 5.06
CA LEU A 340 -8.70 -1.64 5.58
C LEU A 340 -9.98 -2.31 6.10
N THR A 341 -10.32 -2.06 7.37
CA THR A 341 -11.47 -2.65 8.08
C THR A 341 -12.46 -1.62 8.62
N GLY A 342 -12.06 -0.36 8.76
CA GLY A 342 -12.94 0.71 9.26
C GLY A 342 -12.50 2.11 8.84
N ILE A 343 -13.46 3.04 8.87
CA ILE A 343 -13.26 4.47 8.62
C ILE A 343 -14.08 5.22 9.67
N ALA A 344 -13.45 6.08 10.47
CA ALA A 344 -14.15 7.02 11.34
C ALA A 344 -14.20 8.39 10.68
N THR A 345 -15.33 9.09 10.75
CA THR A 345 -15.48 10.45 10.22
C THR A 345 -16.00 11.43 11.27
N GLN A 346 -15.64 12.70 11.09
CA GLN A 346 -16.08 13.89 11.83
C GLN A 346 -16.32 15.04 10.83
N GLY A 347 -17.20 15.97 11.19
CA GLY A 347 -17.26 17.29 10.56
C GLY A 347 -16.27 18.28 11.17
N ALA A 348 -16.55 19.57 11.01
CA ALA A 348 -15.90 20.64 11.77
C ALA A 348 -16.78 21.87 11.98
N ILE A 349 -16.38 22.70 12.93
CA ILE A 349 -16.95 24.03 13.18
C ILE A 349 -15.91 25.05 12.71
N SER A 350 -16.28 25.92 11.77
CA SER A 350 -15.42 27.02 11.30
C SER A 350 -15.08 27.93 12.48
N LYS A 351 -13.78 28.14 12.76
CA LYS A 351 -13.37 29.07 13.82
C LYS A 351 -13.80 30.51 13.54
N GLU A 352 -13.77 30.90 12.28
CA GLU A 352 -14.03 32.25 11.78
C GLU A 352 -15.52 32.61 11.85
N THR A 353 -16.41 31.64 11.60
CA THR A 353 -17.86 31.89 11.45
C THR A 353 -18.74 31.16 12.45
N GLN A 354 -18.17 30.25 13.26
CA GLN A 354 -18.88 29.38 14.21
C GLN A 354 -20.02 28.56 13.56
N LYS A 355 -19.92 28.30 12.26
CA LYS A 355 -20.85 27.46 11.50
C LYS A 355 -20.37 26.01 11.48
N ASN A 356 -21.33 25.10 11.65
CA ASN A 356 -21.11 23.65 11.63
C ASN A 356 -21.20 23.13 10.19
N TYR A 357 -20.18 22.39 9.74
CA TYR A 357 -20.08 21.77 8.42
C TYR A 357 -19.78 20.28 8.59
N PHE A 358 -20.43 19.40 7.82
CA PHE A 358 -20.16 17.96 7.88
C PHE A 358 -20.72 17.16 6.70
N VAL A 359 -19.99 16.11 6.33
CA VAL A 359 -20.45 15.06 5.41
C VAL A 359 -21.47 14.16 6.12
N THR A 360 -22.63 13.93 5.50
CA THR A 360 -23.70 13.05 6.01
C THR A 360 -23.72 11.67 5.33
N SER A 361 -23.16 11.55 4.12
CA SER A 361 -22.86 10.26 3.51
C SER A 361 -21.69 10.32 2.52
N PHE A 362 -20.95 9.22 2.39
CA PHE A 362 -19.82 9.09 1.46
C PHE A 362 -19.78 7.73 0.76
N LYS A 363 -18.97 7.65 -0.29
CA LYS A 363 -18.49 6.40 -0.90
C LYS A 363 -17.00 6.22 -0.65
N LEU A 364 -16.58 4.98 -0.51
CA LEU A 364 -15.17 4.58 -0.49
C LEU A 364 -14.72 4.21 -1.91
N GLU A 365 -13.56 4.70 -2.30
CA GLU A 365 -12.86 4.33 -3.54
C GLU A 365 -11.41 3.96 -3.18
N VAL A 366 -10.86 2.88 -3.74
CA VAL A 366 -9.56 2.32 -3.35
C VAL A 366 -8.74 1.89 -4.57
N SER A 367 -7.41 1.83 -4.42
CA SER A 367 -6.50 1.36 -5.46
C SER A 367 -5.23 0.71 -4.85
N THR A 368 -4.58 -0.18 -5.60
CA THR A 368 -3.22 -0.67 -5.26
C THR A 368 -2.10 0.21 -5.82
N ASN A 369 -2.34 0.96 -6.89
CA ASN A 369 -1.31 1.68 -7.65
C ASN A 369 -1.58 3.19 -7.82
N GLY A 370 -2.77 3.70 -7.47
CA GLY A 370 -3.14 5.11 -7.60
C GLY A 370 -3.65 5.49 -9.00
N GLU A 371 -3.56 4.60 -9.99
CA GLU A 371 -4.13 4.75 -11.34
C GLU A 371 -5.48 4.04 -11.49
N ASP A 372 -5.55 2.77 -11.08
CA ASP A 372 -6.69 1.89 -11.31
C ASP A 372 -7.57 1.85 -10.05
N TRP A 373 -8.69 2.57 -10.08
CA TRP A 373 -9.56 2.77 -8.91
C TRP A 373 -10.80 1.87 -8.91
N MET A 374 -11.18 1.36 -7.74
CA MET A 374 -12.43 0.66 -7.48
C MET A 374 -13.30 1.42 -6.47
N ILE A 375 -14.52 1.80 -6.86
CA ILE A 375 -15.56 2.22 -5.90
C ILE A 375 -16.07 0.98 -5.16
N TYR A 376 -15.98 0.97 -3.83
CA TYR A 376 -16.35 -0.16 -2.98
C TYR A 376 -17.84 -0.54 -3.13
N ARG A 377 -18.11 -1.85 -3.11
CA ARG A 377 -19.43 -2.45 -3.32
C ARG A 377 -19.81 -3.35 -2.15
N HIS A 378 -21.12 -3.42 -1.89
CA HIS A 378 -21.68 -4.41 -0.98
C HIS A 378 -22.96 -4.96 -1.61
N GLY A 379 -22.92 -6.23 -2.03
CA GLY A 379 -23.86 -6.73 -3.03
C GLY A 379 -23.60 -6.12 -4.42
N LYS A 380 -24.66 -5.86 -5.20
CA LYS A 380 -24.52 -5.39 -6.60
C LYS A 380 -24.13 -3.91 -6.73
N ASN A 381 -24.49 -3.09 -5.74
CA ASN A 381 -24.42 -1.62 -5.83
C ASN A 381 -23.17 -1.08 -5.11
N HIS A 382 -22.78 0.16 -5.44
CA HIS A 382 -21.80 0.91 -4.64
C HIS A 382 -22.28 1.03 -3.19
N LYS A 383 -21.40 0.77 -2.23
CA LYS A 383 -21.70 0.93 -0.81
C LYS A 383 -21.64 2.42 -0.45
N VAL A 384 -22.79 2.97 -0.06
CA VAL A 384 -22.87 4.27 0.62
C VAL A 384 -22.73 4.04 2.12
N PHE A 385 -21.86 4.81 2.76
CA PHE A 385 -21.66 4.87 4.20
C PHE A 385 -22.43 6.07 4.76
N HIS A 386 -23.06 5.89 5.92
CA HIS A 386 -23.73 7.00 6.61
C HIS A 386 -22.70 7.61 7.56
N ALA A 387 -22.52 8.91 7.48
CA ALA A 387 -21.53 9.65 8.24
C ALA A 387 -22.22 10.48 9.33
N ASN A 388 -21.82 11.74 9.50
CA ASN A 388 -22.08 12.50 10.71
C ASN A 388 -23.50 13.13 10.73
N ALA A 389 -24.05 13.31 11.92
CA ALA A 389 -25.30 14.02 12.18
C ALA A 389 -25.08 15.46 12.68
N ASP A 390 -23.85 15.77 13.08
CA ASP A 390 -23.33 17.04 13.58
C ASP A 390 -21.85 17.22 13.17
N ALA A 391 -21.18 18.26 13.69
CA ALA A 391 -19.81 18.63 13.32
C ALA A 391 -18.70 18.05 14.23
N THR A 392 -19.07 17.28 15.26
CA THR A 392 -18.21 16.98 16.41
C THR A 392 -18.15 15.49 16.77
N GLU A 393 -19.27 14.77 16.75
CA GLU A 393 -19.29 13.34 17.09
C GLU A 393 -18.54 12.50 16.05
N VAL A 394 -17.80 11.49 16.52
CA VAL A 394 -17.07 10.52 15.68
C VAL A 394 -18.02 9.40 15.22
N VAL A 395 -18.17 9.22 13.91
CA VAL A 395 -18.99 8.12 13.34
C VAL A 395 -18.08 7.07 12.72
N LEU A 396 -17.89 5.94 13.42
CA LEU A 396 -17.12 4.79 12.95
C LEU A 396 -17.97 3.88 12.04
N ASN A 397 -17.61 3.83 10.76
CA ASN A 397 -18.13 2.86 9.80
C ASN A 397 -17.18 1.67 9.70
N ARG A 398 -17.58 0.48 10.16
CA ARG A 398 -16.91 -0.78 9.83
C ARG A 398 -17.21 -1.18 8.39
N ILE A 399 -16.19 -1.67 7.68
CA ILE A 399 -16.29 -2.15 6.30
C ILE A 399 -16.78 -3.62 6.35
N PRO A 400 -17.94 -3.98 5.74
CA PRO A 400 -18.54 -5.32 5.92
C PRO A 400 -17.69 -6.49 5.39
N GLN A 401 -16.83 -6.22 4.42
CA GLN A 401 -15.83 -7.14 3.89
C GLN A 401 -14.52 -6.35 3.77
N PRO A 402 -13.51 -6.62 4.62
CA PRO A 402 -12.21 -5.95 4.57
C PRO A 402 -11.59 -5.95 3.18
N VAL A 403 -10.88 -4.87 2.85
CA VAL A 403 -10.31 -4.65 1.50
C VAL A 403 -8.81 -4.39 1.61
N LEU A 404 -8.02 -5.03 0.75
CA LEU A 404 -6.60 -4.72 0.62
C LEU A 404 -6.41 -3.51 -0.31
N ALA A 405 -5.73 -2.47 0.18
CA ALA A 405 -5.47 -1.25 -0.57
C ALA A 405 -4.15 -0.60 -0.14
N ARG A 406 -3.56 0.19 -1.04
CA ARG A 406 -2.51 1.17 -0.69
C ARG A 406 -3.10 2.58 -0.65
N PHE A 407 -3.86 2.94 -1.68
CA PHE A 407 -4.50 4.25 -1.79
C PHE A 407 -5.97 4.17 -1.38
N VAL A 408 -6.40 5.12 -0.55
CA VAL A 408 -7.77 5.21 -0.02
C VAL A 408 -8.34 6.58 -0.32
N ARG A 409 -9.51 6.63 -0.96
CA ARG A 409 -10.28 7.86 -1.25
C ARG A 409 -11.63 7.85 -0.55
N ILE A 410 -11.93 8.92 0.17
CA ILE A 410 -13.26 9.21 0.72
C ILE A 410 -13.93 10.23 -0.19
N LYS A 411 -15.08 9.87 -0.77
CA LYS A 411 -15.82 10.70 -1.73
C LYS A 411 -17.15 11.14 -1.11
N PRO A 412 -17.31 12.39 -0.64
CA PRO A 412 -18.57 12.92 -0.12
C PRO A 412 -19.70 12.76 -1.13
N GLN A 413 -20.91 12.45 -0.66
CA GLN A 413 -22.09 12.28 -1.51
C GLN A 413 -23.27 13.15 -1.06
N THR A 414 -23.40 13.37 0.25
CA THR A 414 -24.31 14.35 0.85
C THR A 414 -23.64 14.98 2.07
N TRP A 415 -24.00 16.22 2.40
CA TRP A 415 -23.41 17.03 3.48
C TRP A 415 -24.43 18.05 4.02
N LYS A 416 -24.07 18.76 5.09
CA LYS A 416 -24.85 19.87 5.66
C LYS A 416 -23.99 21.12 5.72
N ASN A 417 -24.54 22.24 5.23
CA ASN A 417 -23.90 23.56 5.07
C ASN A 417 -22.69 23.62 4.12
N GLY A 418 -21.96 22.51 3.95
CA GLY A 418 -20.86 22.32 3.02
C GLY A 418 -20.07 21.04 3.35
N ILE A 419 -19.19 20.61 2.46
CA ILE A 419 -18.26 19.50 2.70
C ILE A 419 -17.19 19.96 3.68
N ALA A 420 -17.18 19.40 4.88
CA ALA A 420 -16.04 19.44 5.78
C ALA A 420 -15.81 18.04 6.36
N LEU A 421 -14.57 17.57 6.36
CA LEU A 421 -14.24 16.21 6.79
C LEU A 421 -12.93 16.15 7.60
N ARG A 422 -13.03 15.49 8.75
CA ARG A 422 -11.91 14.92 9.53
C ARG A 422 -12.12 13.40 9.62
N PHE A 423 -11.06 12.59 9.56
CA PHE A 423 -11.19 11.13 9.54
C PHE A 423 -9.95 10.38 10.06
N GLU A 424 -10.17 9.10 10.38
CA GLU A 424 -9.12 8.09 10.67
C GLU A 424 -9.45 6.78 9.94
N LEU A 425 -8.41 6.05 9.53
CA LEU A 425 -8.49 4.77 8.84
C LEU A 425 -8.06 3.65 9.78
N TYR A 426 -8.81 2.54 9.81
CA TYR A 426 -8.56 1.42 10.72
C TYR A 426 -8.32 0.12 9.94
N GLY A 427 -7.38 -0.70 10.43
CA GLY A 427 -6.98 -1.92 9.75
C GLY A 427 -5.79 -2.62 10.39
N CYS A 428 -4.96 -3.24 9.54
CA CYS A 428 -3.71 -3.91 9.90
C CYS A 428 -2.82 -4.13 8.67
N GLN A 429 -1.57 -4.59 8.86
CA GLN A 429 -0.79 -5.21 7.79
C GLN A 429 -1.28 -6.64 7.51
N ILE A 430 -0.96 -7.17 6.32
CA ILE A 430 -1.27 -8.56 5.95
C ILE A 430 -0.54 -9.55 6.88
N THR A 431 0.68 -9.20 7.25
CA THR A 431 1.67 -10.00 7.98
C THR A 431 1.43 -10.01 9.50
N ASP A 432 0.55 -9.17 10.02
CA ASP A 432 0.21 -9.13 11.46
C ASP A 432 -0.62 -10.35 11.91
N ALA A 433 -1.15 -11.13 10.96
CA ALA A 433 -1.86 -12.37 11.25
C ALA A 433 -0.88 -13.58 11.33
N PRO A 434 -1.10 -14.54 12.25
CA PRO A 434 -0.18 -15.67 12.43
C PRO A 434 -0.07 -16.56 11.19
N CYS A 435 1.17 -16.88 10.80
CA CYS A 435 1.53 -17.58 9.57
C CYS A 435 0.89 -16.96 8.31
N SER A 436 1.10 -15.65 8.12
CA SER A 436 0.58 -14.86 7.00
C SER A 436 1.65 -13.99 6.34
N GLU A 437 2.90 -14.44 6.36
CA GLU A 437 4.06 -13.81 5.70
C GLU A 437 3.96 -13.97 4.18
N LEU A 438 4.34 -12.93 3.43
CA LEU A 438 4.33 -12.90 1.97
C LEU A 438 5.49 -13.75 1.43
N GLN A 439 5.20 -14.76 0.60
CA GLN A 439 6.23 -15.72 0.18
C GLN A 439 7.06 -15.31 -1.05
N GLY A 440 6.99 -14.04 -1.47
CA GLY A 440 7.99 -13.43 -2.36
C GLY A 440 7.54 -13.17 -3.80
N MET A 441 6.27 -13.39 -4.16
CA MET A 441 5.76 -12.98 -5.47
C MET A 441 5.78 -11.45 -5.61
N LEU A 442 5.26 -10.73 -4.61
CA LEU A 442 5.17 -9.26 -4.61
C LEU A 442 6.55 -8.60 -4.50
N SER A 443 7.41 -9.09 -3.60
CA SER A 443 8.70 -8.45 -3.29
C SER A 443 9.84 -8.85 -4.23
N GLY A 444 9.63 -9.84 -5.11
CA GLY A 444 10.66 -10.34 -6.02
C GLY A 444 11.57 -11.43 -5.44
N LEU A 445 11.50 -11.71 -4.13
CA LEU A 445 12.30 -12.74 -3.45
C LEU A 445 12.11 -14.15 -4.05
N LEU A 446 10.93 -14.43 -4.61
CA LEU A 446 10.67 -15.62 -5.40
C LEU A 446 10.95 -15.31 -6.87
N PRO A 447 12.04 -15.80 -7.49
CA PRO A 447 12.46 -15.45 -8.85
C PRO A 447 11.50 -15.95 -9.95
N ASP A 448 11.52 -15.29 -11.11
CA ASP A 448 10.63 -15.61 -12.26
C ASP A 448 10.73 -17.08 -12.72
N SER A 449 11.87 -17.74 -12.50
CA SER A 449 12.11 -19.16 -12.81
C SER A 449 11.27 -20.14 -11.98
N GLN A 450 10.74 -19.72 -10.82
CA GLN A 450 9.86 -20.52 -9.96
C GLN A 450 8.36 -20.26 -10.20
N ILE A 451 8.03 -19.34 -11.10
CA ILE A 451 6.67 -19.03 -11.53
C ILE A 451 6.42 -19.75 -12.87
N THR A 452 5.44 -20.64 -12.93
CA THR A 452 5.15 -21.45 -14.15
C THR A 452 3.65 -21.54 -14.40
N ALA A 453 3.22 -21.84 -15.62
CA ALA A 453 1.80 -21.99 -15.96
C ALA A 453 1.55 -23.10 -16.98
N SER A 454 0.29 -23.52 -17.10
CA SER A 454 -0.23 -24.40 -18.16
C SER A 454 0.06 -23.85 -19.56
N SER A 455 -0.18 -22.56 -19.73
CA SER A 455 0.05 -21.80 -20.95
C SER A 455 0.22 -20.31 -20.60
N MET A 456 0.85 -19.55 -21.48
CA MET A 456 0.89 -18.08 -21.40
C MET A 456 0.77 -17.49 -22.80
N ARG A 457 0.05 -16.38 -22.92
CA ARG A 457 -0.05 -15.60 -24.15
C ARG A 457 1.15 -14.65 -24.27
N ASP A 458 1.85 -14.72 -25.39
CA ASP A 458 3.16 -14.09 -25.61
C ASP A 458 3.08 -12.57 -25.88
N ILE A 459 2.59 -11.82 -24.89
CA ILE A 459 2.44 -10.35 -24.93
C ILE A 459 3.50 -9.65 -24.05
N HIS A 460 4.12 -10.38 -23.11
CA HIS A 460 4.91 -9.78 -22.02
C HIS A 460 6.29 -10.44 -21.77
N GLY A 461 6.65 -11.52 -22.46
CA GLY A 461 7.98 -12.16 -22.39
C GLY A 461 8.39 -12.84 -21.07
N SER A 462 7.85 -12.48 -19.91
CA SER A 462 8.16 -13.11 -18.61
C SER A 462 6.94 -13.48 -17.76
N MET A 463 7.08 -14.61 -17.05
CA MET A 463 6.19 -15.07 -15.97
C MET A 463 6.11 -14.09 -14.79
N GLY A 464 7.09 -13.19 -14.62
CA GLY A 464 7.04 -12.10 -13.63
C GLY A 464 5.81 -11.18 -13.76
N ALA A 465 5.13 -11.19 -14.91
CA ALA A 465 3.83 -10.56 -15.08
C ALA A 465 2.76 -11.10 -14.10
N ALA A 466 2.93 -12.28 -13.49
CA ALA A 466 1.97 -12.87 -12.55
C ALA A 466 2.06 -12.33 -11.10
N ARG A 467 3.01 -11.44 -10.79
CA ARG A 467 3.26 -10.92 -9.42
C ARG A 467 2.16 -9.98 -8.92
N LEU A 468 1.73 -10.17 -7.67
CA LEU A 468 0.76 -9.29 -6.99
C LEU A 468 1.22 -7.84 -6.95
N VAL A 469 0.38 -6.92 -7.44
CA VAL A 469 0.54 -5.44 -7.48
C VAL A 469 1.73 -4.92 -8.29
N ALA A 470 2.94 -5.44 -8.03
CA ALA A 470 4.17 -5.22 -8.78
C ALA A 470 4.00 -5.21 -10.31
N SER A 471 3.30 -6.20 -10.85
CA SER A 471 3.07 -6.32 -12.29
C SER A 471 2.06 -5.29 -12.80
N ARG A 472 2.47 -4.50 -13.81
CA ARG A 472 1.60 -3.60 -14.58
C ARG A 472 0.55 -4.34 -15.45
N SER A 473 0.60 -5.67 -15.55
CA SER A 473 -0.37 -6.47 -16.33
C SER A 473 -0.93 -7.69 -15.60
N GLY A 474 -0.41 -8.89 -15.84
CA GLY A 474 -0.91 -10.16 -15.30
C GLY A 474 -0.55 -11.40 -16.12
N TRP A 475 -0.74 -12.59 -15.55
CA TRP A 475 -0.81 -13.84 -16.30
C TRP A 475 -2.12 -13.91 -17.10
N PHE A 476 -1.99 -14.20 -18.40
CA PHE A 476 -3.08 -14.54 -19.30
C PHE A 476 -2.73 -15.87 -19.99
N PRO A 477 -3.58 -16.89 -19.96
CA PRO A 477 -3.36 -18.14 -20.69
C PRO A 477 -3.45 -17.91 -22.20
N ASN A 478 -2.90 -18.84 -22.99
CA ASN A 478 -2.82 -18.71 -24.44
C ASN A 478 -4.20 -18.83 -25.15
N PRO A 479 -5.11 -19.75 -24.76
CA PRO A 479 -6.45 -19.80 -25.34
C PRO A 479 -7.30 -18.58 -24.96
N THR A 480 -7.84 -17.88 -25.96
CA THR A 480 -8.79 -16.75 -25.75
C THR A 480 -10.15 -17.20 -25.23
N GLN A 481 -10.47 -18.49 -25.35
CA GLN A 481 -11.61 -19.15 -24.70
C GLN A 481 -11.09 -20.37 -23.92
N PRO A 482 -10.56 -20.18 -22.70
CA PRO A 482 -9.96 -21.26 -21.92
C PRO A 482 -11.02 -22.21 -21.35
N ILE A 483 -10.66 -23.49 -21.21
CA ILE A 483 -11.53 -24.54 -20.67
C ILE A 483 -11.38 -24.59 -19.14
N VAL A 484 -12.50 -24.78 -18.44
CA VAL A 484 -12.55 -24.84 -16.97
C VAL A 484 -11.73 -26.02 -16.45
N GLY A 485 -10.71 -25.72 -15.63
CA GLY A 485 -9.86 -26.72 -14.98
C GLY A 485 -8.66 -27.21 -15.79
N GLU A 486 -8.50 -26.79 -17.05
CA GLU A 486 -7.29 -27.11 -17.84
C GLU A 486 -6.15 -26.11 -17.58
N GLU A 487 -6.46 -24.82 -17.49
CA GLU A 487 -5.47 -23.78 -17.21
C GLU A 487 -5.12 -23.69 -15.71
N TRP A 488 -3.84 -23.47 -15.41
CA TRP A 488 -3.32 -23.26 -14.06
C TRP A 488 -2.12 -22.30 -14.04
N LEU A 489 -2.01 -21.54 -12.96
CA LEU A 489 -0.79 -20.84 -12.56
C LEU A 489 -0.18 -21.58 -11.37
N GLN A 490 1.13 -21.79 -11.40
CA GLN A 490 1.92 -22.48 -10.38
C GLN A 490 2.98 -21.56 -9.78
N VAL A 491 3.17 -21.70 -8.47
CA VAL A 491 4.30 -21.14 -7.72
C VAL A 491 5.04 -22.30 -7.06
N ASP A 492 6.36 -22.34 -7.22
CA ASP A 492 7.29 -23.16 -6.43
C ASP A 492 7.93 -22.27 -5.35
N LEU A 493 7.81 -22.66 -4.08
CA LEU A 493 8.35 -21.95 -2.93
C LEU A 493 9.82 -22.31 -2.64
N GLY A 494 10.43 -23.20 -3.44
CA GLY A 494 11.82 -23.65 -3.35
C GLY A 494 12.11 -24.62 -2.19
N VAL A 495 11.39 -24.46 -1.09
CA VAL A 495 11.40 -25.33 0.09
C VAL A 495 9.97 -25.59 0.57
N PRO A 496 9.71 -26.68 1.31
CA PRO A 496 8.42 -26.87 1.98
C PRO A 496 8.16 -25.77 3.01
N LYS A 497 7.04 -25.06 2.85
CA LYS A 497 6.51 -24.05 3.78
C LYS A 497 5.22 -24.52 4.43
N MET A 498 4.83 -23.90 5.53
CA MET A 498 3.44 -23.92 5.98
C MET A 498 2.68 -22.84 5.20
N VAL A 499 1.60 -23.18 4.51
CA VAL A 499 0.78 -22.24 3.75
C VAL A 499 -0.63 -22.19 4.31
N ARG A 500 -1.13 -20.97 4.55
CA ARG A 500 -2.40 -20.67 5.20
C ARG A 500 -3.36 -19.86 4.31
N GLY A 501 -2.89 -19.34 3.18
CA GLY A 501 -3.73 -18.61 2.24
C GLY A 501 -3.04 -18.27 0.94
N ILE A 502 -3.80 -17.65 0.04
CA ILE A 502 -3.27 -16.87 -1.09
C ILE A 502 -3.99 -15.53 -1.19
N ILE A 503 -3.37 -14.60 -1.92
CA ILE A 503 -4.00 -13.37 -2.40
C ILE A 503 -4.14 -13.51 -3.91
N THR A 504 -5.34 -13.28 -4.45
CA THR A 504 -5.54 -13.14 -5.89
C THR A 504 -5.90 -11.71 -6.25
N GLN A 505 -5.45 -11.28 -7.42
CA GLN A 505 -5.74 -10.00 -8.05
C GLN A 505 -6.04 -10.26 -9.53
N GLY A 506 -6.82 -9.40 -10.19
CA GLY A 506 -7.02 -9.49 -11.64
C GLY A 506 -5.84 -8.91 -12.43
N ALA A 507 -6.03 -8.75 -13.73
CA ALA A 507 -5.03 -8.27 -14.68
C ALA A 507 -5.57 -7.15 -15.59
N ARG A 508 -4.65 -6.32 -16.09
CA ARG A 508 -4.89 -5.28 -17.09
C ARG A 508 -4.03 -5.58 -18.32
N GLY A 509 -4.62 -5.66 -19.51
CA GLY A 509 -3.85 -5.71 -20.75
C GLY A 509 -3.25 -4.34 -21.09
N LEU A 510 -2.10 -4.32 -21.78
CA LEU A 510 -1.36 -3.10 -22.13
C LEU A 510 -2.17 -2.15 -23.03
N GLU A 511 -2.93 -2.68 -23.99
CA GLU A 511 -3.82 -1.88 -24.83
C GLU A 511 -5.03 -1.38 -24.00
N GLY A 512 -5.18 -0.06 -23.90
CA GLY A 512 -6.12 0.63 -22.99
C GLY A 512 -7.63 0.46 -23.25
N SER A 513 -8.06 -0.58 -23.96
CA SER A 513 -9.47 -0.94 -24.11
C SER A 513 -10.08 -1.41 -22.78
N ALA A 514 -11.33 -1.04 -22.53
CA ALA A 514 -12.10 -1.56 -21.39
C ALA A 514 -12.33 -3.09 -21.46
N GLU A 515 -12.18 -3.69 -22.65
CA GLU A 515 -12.30 -5.13 -22.88
C GLU A 515 -11.08 -5.93 -22.39
N ASN A 516 -9.96 -5.27 -22.07
CA ASN A 516 -8.71 -5.90 -21.63
C ASN A 516 -8.56 -5.98 -20.09
N ARG A 517 -9.65 -5.83 -19.33
CA ARG A 517 -9.68 -5.87 -17.85
C ARG A 517 -10.19 -7.22 -17.34
N ALA A 518 -9.30 -8.20 -17.32
CA ALA A 518 -9.61 -9.59 -16.98
C ALA A 518 -9.43 -9.90 -15.48
N PHE A 519 -10.29 -10.75 -14.92
CA PHE A 519 -10.13 -11.23 -13.54
C PHE A 519 -10.79 -12.59 -13.29
N VAL A 520 -10.16 -13.42 -12.47
CA VAL A 520 -10.70 -14.70 -11.99
C VAL A 520 -11.75 -14.44 -10.90
N ARG A 521 -12.94 -15.02 -11.04
CA ARG A 521 -14.10 -14.86 -10.14
C ARG A 521 -14.34 -16.08 -9.23
N LYS A 522 -13.87 -17.27 -9.63
CA LYS A 522 -13.84 -18.49 -8.80
C LYS A 522 -12.66 -19.34 -9.22
N TYR A 523 -12.07 -20.07 -8.29
CA TYR A 523 -10.96 -21.01 -8.56
C TYR A 523 -10.96 -22.20 -7.58
N LYS A 524 -10.21 -23.25 -7.95
CA LYS A 524 -9.78 -24.33 -7.05
C LYS A 524 -8.28 -24.19 -6.77
N LEU A 525 -7.83 -24.77 -5.67
CA LEU A 525 -6.40 -24.84 -5.31
C LEU A 525 -5.94 -26.29 -5.21
N ALA A 526 -4.76 -26.57 -5.73
CA ALA A 526 -4.04 -27.82 -5.47
C ALA A 526 -2.63 -27.53 -4.95
N HIS A 527 -2.08 -28.48 -4.21
CA HIS A 527 -0.75 -28.40 -3.60
C HIS A 527 0.09 -29.65 -3.92
N SER A 528 1.41 -29.54 -3.84
CA SER A 528 2.32 -30.66 -4.04
C SER A 528 3.67 -30.46 -3.35
N SER A 529 4.12 -31.46 -2.58
CA SER A 529 5.45 -31.47 -1.96
C SER A 529 6.58 -31.86 -2.93
N ASN A 530 6.26 -32.29 -4.16
CA ASN A 530 7.25 -32.79 -5.13
C ASN A 530 7.02 -32.33 -6.58
N GLY A 531 6.03 -31.47 -6.83
CA GLY A 531 5.66 -30.94 -8.15
C GLY A 531 4.96 -31.93 -9.09
N LYS A 532 4.80 -33.20 -8.69
CA LYS A 532 4.30 -34.29 -9.54
C LYS A 532 2.97 -34.85 -9.05
N ASP A 533 2.85 -35.11 -7.75
CA ASP A 533 1.64 -35.63 -7.13
C ASP A 533 0.83 -34.46 -6.56
N TRP A 534 -0.37 -34.24 -7.09
CA TRP A 534 -1.17 -33.04 -6.82
C TRP A 534 -2.47 -33.33 -6.07
N THR A 535 -2.64 -32.70 -4.92
CA THR A 535 -3.81 -32.83 -4.04
C THR A 535 -4.62 -31.53 -4.02
N TYR A 536 -5.92 -31.61 -4.34
CA TYR A 536 -6.82 -30.46 -4.20
C TYR A 536 -7.11 -30.16 -2.73
N ILE A 537 -7.17 -28.88 -2.37
CA ILE A 537 -7.68 -28.46 -1.06
C ILE A 537 -9.19 -28.75 -1.03
N THR A 538 -9.65 -29.54 -0.06
CA THR A 538 -11.05 -29.96 0.06
C THR A 538 -11.88 -29.02 0.95
N ASP A 539 -13.20 -29.04 0.79
CA ASP A 539 -14.13 -28.40 1.71
C ASP A 539 -14.54 -29.41 2.80
N SER A 540 -14.24 -29.11 4.06
CA SER A 540 -14.50 -29.98 5.22
C SER A 540 -15.97 -30.34 5.43
N LYS A 541 -16.92 -29.63 4.81
CA LYS A 541 -18.36 -29.94 4.86
C LYS A 541 -18.83 -30.86 3.74
N THR A 542 -18.03 -31.05 2.68
CA THR A 542 -18.48 -31.78 1.47
C THR A 542 -17.52 -32.85 0.97
N GLY A 543 -16.24 -32.82 1.36
CA GLY A 543 -15.18 -33.73 0.90
C GLY A 543 -14.69 -33.45 -0.53
N PHE A 544 -15.38 -32.63 -1.32
CA PHE A 544 -14.97 -32.26 -2.68
C PHE A 544 -13.95 -31.12 -2.68
N ALA A 545 -13.28 -30.92 -3.83
CA ALA A 545 -12.35 -29.81 -4.04
C ALA A 545 -13.05 -28.45 -3.82
N LYS A 546 -12.49 -27.64 -2.91
CA LYS A 546 -13.03 -26.37 -2.45
C LYS A 546 -12.98 -25.32 -3.56
N ILE A 547 -14.15 -24.77 -3.90
CA ILE A 547 -14.26 -23.66 -4.85
C ILE A 547 -14.22 -22.35 -4.07
N PHE A 548 -13.11 -21.63 -4.18
CA PHE A 548 -12.93 -20.32 -3.59
C PHE A 548 -13.59 -19.24 -4.46
N GLU A 549 -14.14 -18.21 -3.81
CA GLU A 549 -14.49 -16.96 -4.51
C GLU A 549 -13.19 -16.22 -4.89
N GLY A 550 -13.11 -15.73 -6.11
CA GLY A 550 -12.00 -14.90 -6.60
C GLY A 550 -12.30 -13.41 -6.41
N ASN A 551 -11.84 -12.62 -7.39
CA ASN A 551 -11.93 -11.17 -7.42
C ASN A 551 -13.28 -10.63 -7.92
N SER A 552 -13.64 -9.47 -7.39
CA SER A 552 -14.78 -8.65 -7.81
C SER A 552 -14.37 -7.55 -8.82
N HIS A 553 -13.08 -7.23 -8.91
CA HIS A 553 -12.47 -6.19 -9.74
C HIS A 553 -11.11 -6.64 -10.28
N TYR A 554 -10.53 -5.91 -11.26
CA TYR A 554 -9.23 -6.29 -11.83
C TYR A 554 -8.03 -5.76 -11.01
N ASP A 555 -8.16 -4.59 -10.37
CA ASP A 555 -7.11 -4.06 -9.48
C ASP A 555 -7.20 -4.59 -8.05
N THR A 556 -8.39 -4.70 -7.46
CA THR A 556 -8.48 -4.88 -6.01
C THR A 556 -8.22 -6.33 -5.59
N PRO A 557 -7.20 -6.60 -4.74
CA PRO A 557 -6.86 -7.96 -4.34
C PRO A 557 -7.83 -8.53 -3.30
N GLU A 558 -7.99 -9.84 -3.31
CA GLU A 558 -8.82 -10.60 -2.39
C GLU A 558 -7.96 -11.63 -1.65
N VAL A 559 -7.96 -11.57 -0.32
CA VAL A 559 -7.29 -12.57 0.52
C VAL A 559 -8.23 -13.76 0.72
N ARG A 560 -7.72 -14.98 0.51
CA ARG A 560 -8.43 -16.23 0.81
C ARG A 560 -7.54 -17.12 1.66
N ARG A 561 -7.97 -17.35 2.90
CA ARG A 561 -7.31 -18.27 3.86
C ARG A 561 -8.01 -19.63 3.86
N PHE A 562 -7.25 -20.65 4.22
CA PHE A 562 -7.66 -22.05 4.33
C PHE A 562 -6.90 -22.72 5.49
N ASP A 563 -7.28 -23.95 5.79
CA ASP A 563 -6.66 -24.75 6.85
C ASP A 563 -5.19 -25.05 6.48
N GLU A 564 -4.28 -25.00 7.46
CA GLU A 564 -2.83 -24.96 7.22
C GLU A 564 -2.32 -26.24 6.55
N ILE A 565 -1.60 -26.08 5.43
CA ILE A 565 -1.02 -27.17 4.65
C ILE A 565 0.50 -27.04 4.56
N VAL A 566 1.22 -28.17 4.63
CA VAL A 566 2.66 -28.22 4.38
C VAL A 566 2.89 -28.53 2.91
N THR A 567 3.50 -27.62 2.16
CA THR A 567 3.74 -27.81 0.73
C THR A 567 4.89 -26.95 0.20
N GLN A 568 5.47 -27.37 -0.92
CA GLN A 568 6.44 -26.57 -1.68
C GLN A 568 5.81 -25.93 -2.92
N HIS A 569 4.88 -26.61 -3.59
CA HIS A 569 4.27 -26.13 -4.83
C HIS A 569 2.77 -25.89 -4.66
N ILE A 570 2.26 -24.80 -5.22
CA ILE A 570 0.81 -24.50 -5.25
C ILE A 570 0.39 -24.19 -6.68
N ARG A 571 -0.80 -24.69 -7.06
CA ARG A 571 -1.50 -24.37 -8.31
C ARG A 571 -2.86 -23.76 -8.06
N VAL A 572 -3.16 -22.70 -8.81
CA VAL A 572 -4.48 -22.05 -8.88
C VAL A 572 -5.13 -22.43 -10.20
N PHE A 573 -6.31 -23.04 -10.15
CA PHE A 573 -7.10 -23.45 -11.32
C PHE A 573 -8.35 -22.56 -11.46
N PRO A 574 -8.42 -21.66 -12.46
CA PRO A 574 -9.59 -20.82 -12.66
C PRO A 574 -10.84 -21.62 -13.06
N GLU A 575 -11.95 -21.36 -12.37
CA GLU A 575 -13.26 -22.01 -12.57
C GLU A 575 -14.29 -21.09 -13.21
N ARG A 576 -14.22 -19.79 -12.89
CA ARG A 576 -15.03 -18.72 -13.51
C ARG A 576 -14.23 -17.44 -13.56
N TRP A 577 -14.52 -16.59 -14.53
CA TRP A 577 -13.78 -15.35 -14.78
C TRP A 577 -14.71 -14.24 -15.32
N SER A 578 -14.12 -13.07 -15.57
CA SER A 578 -14.76 -11.92 -16.22
C SER A 578 -15.09 -12.17 -17.70
N PRO A 579 -15.94 -11.35 -18.35
CA PRO A 579 -16.17 -11.47 -19.80
C PRO A 579 -14.91 -11.31 -20.67
N ALA A 580 -13.87 -10.64 -20.16
CA ALA A 580 -12.57 -10.45 -20.79
C ALA A 580 -11.64 -11.69 -20.75
N GLY A 581 -12.12 -12.83 -20.22
CA GLY A 581 -11.30 -14.04 -20.05
C GLY A 581 -10.61 -14.13 -18.68
N ILE A 582 -9.66 -15.05 -18.60
CA ILE A 582 -8.77 -15.24 -17.44
C ILE A 582 -7.67 -14.18 -17.48
N GLY A 583 -7.48 -13.49 -16.37
CA GLY A 583 -6.33 -12.65 -16.09
C GLY A 583 -6.08 -12.68 -14.59
N MET A 584 -4.85 -12.89 -14.16
CA MET A 584 -4.53 -13.04 -12.74
C MET A 584 -3.13 -12.54 -12.37
N ARG A 585 -3.03 -11.94 -11.18
CA ARG A 585 -1.81 -11.74 -10.40
C ARG A 585 -2.01 -12.39 -9.03
N MET A 586 -0.96 -12.92 -8.38
CA MET A 586 -1.11 -13.58 -7.07
C MET A 586 0.10 -13.46 -6.15
N GLU A 587 -0.13 -13.79 -4.88
CA GLU A 587 0.86 -13.99 -3.82
C GLU A 587 0.43 -15.16 -2.92
N VAL A 588 1.38 -15.85 -2.31
CA VAL A 588 1.15 -16.94 -1.35
C VAL A 588 1.38 -16.43 0.08
N LEU A 589 0.53 -16.85 1.03
CA LEU A 589 0.60 -16.48 2.44
C LEU A 589 0.91 -17.70 3.32
N GLY A 590 2.01 -17.63 4.06
CA GLY A 590 2.49 -18.74 4.86
C GLY A 590 3.52 -18.34 5.90
N CYS A 591 4.37 -19.29 6.26
CA CYS A 591 5.54 -19.13 7.12
C CYS A 591 6.48 -20.34 6.99
N ASP A 592 7.68 -20.21 7.55
CA ASP A 592 8.58 -21.37 7.72
C ASP A 592 7.97 -22.45 8.62
N LEU A 593 8.36 -23.70 8.37
CA LEU A 593 8.00 -24.80 9.26
C LEU A 593 8.67 -24.62 10.63
N PRO A 594 7.98 -24.90 11.75
CA PRO A 594 8.61 -24.84 13.07
C PRO A 594 9.76 -25.85 13.12
N GLU A 595 10.93 -25.42 13.60
CA GLU A 595 12.11 -26.28 13.67
C GLU A 595 11.85 -27.46 14.62
N THR A 596 11.85 -28.68 14.06
CA THR A 596 11.81 -29.92 14.85
C THR A 596 13.17 -30.13 15.53
N THR A 597 13.45 -29.32 16.55
CA THR A 597 14.65 -29.42 17.38
C THR A 597 14.58 -30.70 18.22
N THR A 598 15.06 -31.81 17.65
CA THR A 598 15.41 -33.02 18.39
C THR A 598 16.64 -32.73 19.24
N VAL A 599 16.43 -32.01 20.36
CA VAL A 599 17.44 -31.77 21.38
C VAL A 599 17.88 -33.12 21.94
N PRO A 600 19.16 -33.51 21.83
CA PRO A 600 19.67 -34.67 22.55
C PRO A 600 19.79 -34.30 24.03
N ASP A 601 19.20 -35.10 24.92
CA ASP A 601 19.56 -35.04 26.34
C ASP A 601 21.08 -35.23 26.49
N THR A 602 21.78 -34.28 27.15
CA THR A 602 22.68 -34.48 28.31
C THR A 602 23.35 -33.13 28.69
N VAL A 603 23.81 -33.02 29.94
CA VAL A 603 24.70 -31.98 30.53
C VAL A 603 24.03 -30.66 30.96
N THR A 604 23.58 -30.65 32.22
CA THR A 604 23.34 -29.44 33.01
C THR A 604 24.64 -28.69 33.33
N PRO A 605 24.74 -27.36 33.12
CA PRO A 605 25.75 -26.50 33.71
C PRO A 605 25.21 -25.83 34.99
N THR A 606 25.83 -26.08 36.14
CA THR A 606 25.44 -25.49 37.44
C THR A 606 25.85 -24.01 37.51
N THR A 607 24.93 -23.12 37.92
CA THR A 607 25.25 -21.72 38.28
C THR A 607 24.96 -21.43 39.77
N PRO A 608 25.68 -20.48 40.42
CA PRO A 608 25.69 -20.39 41.88
C PRO A 608 24.59 -19.51 42.48
N ARG A 609 24.09 -19.94 43.64
CA ARG A 609 23.21 -19.18 44.55
C ARG A 609 24.00 -18.08 45.27
N VAL A 610 23.47 -16.87 45.28
CA VAL A 610 23.82 -15.79 46.24
C VAL A 610 22.54 -15.38 46.96
N GLU A 611 22.64 -15.06 48.25
CA GLU A 611 21.50 -15.16 49.18
C GLU A 611 20.91 -13.80 49.58
N GLN A 612 19.60 -13.77 49.82
CA GLN A 612 18.95 -12.70 50.56
C GLN A 612 19.16 -12.90 52.07
N THR A 613 19.39 -11.82 52.81
CA THR A 613 19.33 -11.80 54.29
C THR A 613 18.22 -10.87 54.77
N THR A 614 17.57 -11.24 55.88
CA THR A 614 16.23 -10.75 56.25
C THR A 614 16.11 -10.28 57.70
N SER A 615 15.28 -9.26 57.94
CA SER A 615 14.57 -9.01 59.21
C SER A 615 13.44 -8.01 58.94
N VAL A 616 12.16 -8.38 58.79
CA VAL A 616 11.22 -9.00 59.76
C VAL A 616 10.75 -8.04 60.85
N MET A 617 9.50 -7.56 60.71
CA MET A 617 8.58 -7.35 61.83
C MET A 617 7.13 -7.62 61.36
N ARG A 618 6.25 -8.13 62.23
CA ARG A 618 4.85 -8.49 61.93
C ARG A 618 3.89 -7.39 62.40
N SER A 619 2.82 -7.13 61.66
CA SER A 619 1.43 -7.18 62.19
C SER A 619 0.37 -7.04 61.08
N ALA A 620 -0.88 -7.35 61.45
CA ALA A 620 -2.16 -7.06 60.77
C ALA A 620 -2.39 -7.60 59.34
N THR A 621 -3.52 -8.30 59.17
CA THR A 621 -3.93 -8.92 57.91
C THR A 621 -4.95 -8.05 57.19
N THR A 622 -4.66 -7.66 55.95
CA THR A 622 -5.66 -7.30 54.93
C THR A 622 -5.49 -8.25 53.76
N PRO A 623 -6.55 -8.77 53.11
CA PRO A 623 -6.40 -9.54 51.88
C PRO A 623 -5.78 -8.64 50.80
N SER A 624 -4.66 -9.07 50.21
CA SER A 624 -4.10 -8.39 49.04
C SER A 624 -5.05 -8.55 47.86
N LEU A 625 -5.56 -7.45 47.30
CA LEU A 625 -6.45 -7.42 46.12
C LEU A 625 -5.91 -8.27 44.94
N SER A 626 -4.58 -8.35 44.82
CA SER A 626 -3.85 -9.14 43.84
C SER A 626 -3.90 -10.67 44.01
N ALA A 627 -4.67 -11.22 44.96
CA ALA A 627 -4.83 -12.66 45.16
C ALA A 627 -6.11 -13.20 44.47
N VAL A 628 -5.98 -14.27 43.67
CA VAL A 628 -7.12 -14.94 43.01
C VAL A 628 -8.03 -15.61 44.05
N CYS A 629 -9.32 -15.31 44.00
CA CYS A 629 -10.36 -15.94 44.81
C CYS A 629 -11.07 -17.07 44.05
N GLY A 630 -10.55 -18.29 44.18
CA GLY A 630 -11.17 -19.53 43.69
C GLY A 630 -11.98 -20.28 44.74
N PHE A 631 -12.57 -19.59 45.72
CA PHE A 631 -13.50 -20.08 46.76
C PHE A 631 -13.13 -21.32 47.62
N GLU A 632 -11.98 -21.96 47.42
CA GLU A 632 -11.58 -23.21 48.08
C GLU A 632 -11.55 -23.17 49.62
N GLN A 633 -11.21 -22.01 50.20
CA GLN A 633 -10.96 -21.87 51.64
C GLN A 633 -11.87 -20.84 52.32
N SER A 634 -12.42 -19.87 51.58
CA SER A 634 -13.34 -18.85 52.07
C SER A 634 -13.96 -18.08 50.89
N LEU A 635 -14.92 -17.18 51.18
CA LEU A 635 -15.44 -16.22 50.20
C LEU A 635 -14.48 -15.04 49.92
N CYS A 636 -13.26 -15.03 50.47
CA CYS A 636 -12.23 -13.98 50.25
C CYS A 636 -12.69 -12.54 50.58
N GLY A 637 -13.72 -12.38 51.42
CA GLY A 637 -14.34 -11.09 51.73
C GLY A 637 -15.51 -10.69 50.82
N TRP A 638 -15.82 -11.44 49.77
CA TRP A 638 -17.08 -11.29 49.03
C TRP A 638 -18.28 -11.67 49.92
N SER A 639 -19.37 -10.94 49.79
CA SER A 639 -20.59 -11.12 50.62
C SER A 639 -21.87 -11.00 49.78
N ALA A 640 -22.95 -11.67 50.19
CA ALA A 640 -24.24 -11.49 49.54
C ALA A 640 -24.88 -10.16 49.98
N ASP A 641 -25.49 -9.40 49.05
CA ASP A 641 -26.17 -8.15 49.39
C ASP A 641 -27.40 -8.47 50.27
N PRO A 642 -27.48 -7.96 51.53
CA PRO A 642 -28.60 -8.26 52.43
C PRO A 642 -29.97 -7.78 51.95
N GLN A 643 -30.03 -6.87 50.97
CA GLN A 643 -31.28 -6.42 50.34
C GLN A 643 -31.63 -7.23 49.07
N SER A 644 -30.77 -8.14 48.62
CA SER A 644 -31.10 -9.07 47.53
C SER A 644 -31.98 -10.22 48.03
N GLY A 645 -33.18 -10.38 47.44
CA GLY A 645 -34.17 -11.38 47.85
C GLY A 645 -33.85 -12.84 47.47
N VAL A 646 -32.59 -13.09 47.07
CA VAL A 646 -31.94 -14.37 46.70
C VAL A 646 -30.43 -14.16 46.89
N SER A 647 -29.74 -15.09 47.54
CA SER A 647 -28.26 -15.08 47.64
C SER A 647 -27.62 -16.09 46.67
N TRP A 648 -26.37 -15.84 46.29
CA TRP A 648 -25.51 -16.84 45.65
C TRP A 648 -25.18 -17.97 46.65
N THR A 649 -25.05 -19.20 46.17
CA THR A 649 -24.77 -20.39 47.00
C THR A 649 -23.39 -20.97 46.69
N LEU A 650 -22.65 -21.35 47.72
CA LEU A 650 -21.36 -22.04 47.56
C LEU A 650 -21.60 -23.53 47.32
N HIS A 651 -21.09 -24.05 46.19
CA HIS A 651 -20.95 -25.48 45.95
C HIS A 651 -19.62 -25.95 46.56
N THR A 652 -19.66 -26.98 47.40
CA THR A 652 -18.46 -27.61 47.97
C THR A 652 -18.27 -29.02 47.42
N ALA A 653 -17.06 -29.33 46.94
CA ALA A 653 -16.71 -30.67 46.49
C ALA A 653 -16.69 -31.66 47.69
N SER A 654 -17.48 -32.73 47.61
CA SER A 654 -17.63 -33.68 48.72
C SER A 654 -16.45 -34.67 48.78
N SER A 655 -15.77 -34.70 49.92
CA SER A 655 -14.59 -35.54 50.13
C SER A 655 -14.95 -37.02 50.26
N SER A 656 -14.23 -37.87 49.51
CA SER A 656 -14.28 -39.33 49.69
C SER A 656 -12.89 -39.97 49.49
N SER A 657 -12.53 -40.86 50.43
CA SER A 657 -11.37 -41.79 50.42
C SER A 657 -9.93 -41.22 50.21
N THR A 658 -9.38 -40.65 51.29
CA THR A 658 -8.09 -41.06 51.92
C THR A 658 -6.90 -41.58 51.07
N GLY A 659 -5.73 -40.91 51.11
CA GLY A 659 -4.50 -41.48 50.50
C GLY A 659 -3.14 -40.73 50.58
N HIS A 660 -2.74 -40.19 51.75
CA HIS A 660 -1.37 -39.70 52.07
C HIS A 660 -0.69 -38.57 51.25
N GLY A 661 -0.12 -37.59 51.99
CA GLY A 661 1.23 -37.04 51.72
C GLY A 661 1.38 -35.98 50.63
N ALA A 662 1.24 -34.69 50.98
CA ALA A 662 1.38 -33.59 50.04
C ALA A 662 2.84 -33.11 49.85
N HIS A 663 3.21 -32.84 48.59
CA HIS A 663 4.03 -31.69 48.19
C HIS A 663 3.44 -31.17 46.87
N GLY A 664 3.02 -29.91 46.83
CA GLY A 664 2.17 -29.40 45.74
C GLY A 664 2.82 -28.28 44.92
N THR A 665 2.39 -28.19 43.66
CA THR A 665 2.56 -27.02 42.77
C THR A 665 1.20 -26.65 42.18
N ARG A 666 0.96 -25.35 42.01
CA ARG A 666 -0.23 -24.84 41.30
C ARG A 666 -0.05 -25.04 39.80
N GLN A 667 -0.59 -26.10 39.24
CA GLN A 667 -0.66 -26.24 37.78
C GLN A 667 -1.75 -27.21 37.35
N ASP A 668 -2.97 -26.70 37.16
CA ASP A 668 -3.67 -26.93 35.90
C ASP A 668 -4.86 -25.98 35.68
N LEU A 669 -4.94 -25.44 34.46
CA LEU A 669 -6.18 -25.13 33.73
C LEU A 669 -5.85 -24.69 32.28
N ALA A 670 -4.90 -25.39 31.66
CA ALA A 670 -4.81 -25.38 30.21
C ALA A 670 -5.91 -26.30 29.64
N LEU A 671 -6.52 -25.89 28.53
CA LEU A 671 -7.19 -26.77 27.56
C LEU A 671 -8.21 -27.81 28.11
N GLY A 672 -9.45 -27.36 28.37
CA GLY A 672 -10.62 -28.15 27.99
C GLY A 672 -10.95 -29.45 28.75
N SER A 673 -10.45 -29.65 29.97
CA SER A 673 -10.87 -30.77 30.83
C SER A 673 -12.29 -30.56 31.39
N GLU A 674 -13.14 -31.59 31.34
CA GLU A 674 -14.52 -31.52 31.86
C GLU A 674 -14.64 -31.71 33.39
N ASN A 675 -13.54 -32.06 34.08
CA ASN A 675 -13.55 -32.32 35.53
C ASN A 675 -13.00 -31.13 36.35
N PHE A 676 -13.87 -30.20 36.72
CA PHE A 676 -13.60 -29.25 37.80
C PHE A 676 -13.82 -29.92 39.17
N SER A 677 -12.76 -30.13 39.94
CA SER A 677 -12.79 -30.74 41.28
C SER A 677 -12.58 -29.70 42.40
N GLY A 678 -13.28 -28.57 42.31
CA GLY A 678 -13.14 -27.42 43.22
C GLY A 678 -14.47 -26.81 43.69
N ASN A 679 -14.37 -25.79 44.54
CA ASN A 679 -15.50 -25.06 45.10
C ASN A 679 -15.85 -23.83 44.24
N TYR A 680 -17.13 -23.55 44.00
CA TYR A 680 -17.57 -22.41 43.18
C TYR A 680 -18.90 -21.82 43.65
N LEU A 681 -19.17 -20.56 43.31
CA LEU A 681 -20.48 -19.95 43.55
C LEU A 681 -21.46 -20.28 42.42
N HIS A 682 -22.71 -20.59 42.77
CA HIS A 682 -23.77 -20.91 41.82
C HIS A 682 -25.10 -20.23 42.15
N LEU A 683 -25.99 -20.22 41.15
CA LEU A 683 -27.34 -19.71 41.18
C LEU A 683 -28.18 -20.48 40.15
N ASP A 684 -29.11 -21.30 40.63
CA ASP A 684 -29.96 -22.14 39.76
C ASP A 684 -31.30 -21.46 39.42
N ALA A 685 -31.84 -21.77 38.24
CA ALA A 685 -33.12 -21.26 37.79
C ALA A 685 -34.29 -22.05 38.42
N GLY A 686 -35.23 -21.33 39.02
CA GLY A 686 -36.43 -21.93 39.60
C GLY A 686 -37.42 -20.89 40.14
N SER A 687 -38.51 -21.38 40.74
CA SER A 687 -39.59 -20.54 41.28
C SER A 687 -39.14 -19.54 42.35
N HIS A 688 -38.02 -19.81 43.04
CA HIS A 688 -37.47 -18.94 44.08
C HIS A 688 -36.53 -17.84 43.53
N THR A 689 -35.91 -18.06 42.35
CA THR A 689 -35.00 -17.12 41.67
C THR A 689 -35.65 -16.32 40.54
N LEU A 690 -36.80 -16.78 40.01
CA LEU A 690 -37.56 -16.09 38.94
C LEU A 690 -37.75 -14.60 39.22
N ARG A 691 -37.30 -13.75 38.28
CA ARG A 691 -37.43 -12.28 38.32
C ARG A 691 -36.86 -11.59 39.56
N LYS A 692 -36.03 -12.27 40.35
CA LYS A 692 -35.26 -11.67 41.44
C LYS A 692 -33.79 -11.55 41.03
N LYS A 693 -33.13 -10.51 41.51
CA LYS A 693 -31.68 -10.28 41.35
C LYS A 693 -30.96 -10.91 42.54
N ALA A 694 -30.01 -11.81 42.30
CA ALA A 694 -29.07 -12.29 43.31
C ALA A 694 -27.77 -11.50 43.19
N ARG A 695 -27.28 -10.93 44.29
CA ARG A 695 -26.16 -9.98 44.26
C ARG A 695 -25.01 -10.41 45.19
N LEU A 696 -23.79 -10.38 44.67
CA LEU A 696 -22.54 -10.60 45.42
C LEU A 696 -21.70 -9.33 45.36
N LEU A 697 -21.35 -8.78 46.53
CA LEU A 697 -20.58 -7.56 46.73
C LEU A 697 -19.12 -7.88 47.06
N SER A 698 -18.18 -7.13 46.50
CA SER A 698 -16.76 -7.21 46.87
C SER A 698 -16.47 -6.55 48.23
N PRO A 699 -15.28 -6.78 48.81
CA PRO A 699 -14.65 -5.81 49.70
C PRO A 699 -14.59 -4.42 49.05
N GLU A 700 -14.53 -3.37 49.86
CA GLU A 700 -14.40 -1.99 49.37
C GLU A 700 -13.02 -1.79 48.70
N VAL A 701 -13.04 -1.27 47.47
CA VAL A 701 -11.85 -0.89 46.71
C VAL A 701 -11.48 0.54 47.07
N GLY A 702 -10.24 0.75 47.51
CA GLY A 702 -9.77 2.03 48.04
C GLY A 702 -9.64 3.12 46.96
N PRO A 703 -9.61 4.41 47.35
CA PRO A 703 -9.52 5.51 46.42
C PRO A 703 -8.14 5.55 45.73
N GLU A 704 -8.09 6.13 44.54
CA GLU A 704 -6.90 6.38 43.73
C GLU A 704 -6.07 5.15 43.30
N GLN A 705 -6.52 3.92 43.57
CA GLN A 705 -5.82 2.65 43.27
C GLN A 705 -5.58 2.34 41.77
N GLY A 706 -5.92 3.27 40.88
CA GLY A 706 -5.75 3.16 39.44
C GLY A 706 -6.91 2.42 38.77
N PRO A 707 -6.90 2.32 37.43
CA PRO A 707 -7.77 1.40 36.75
C PRO A 707 -7.27 -0.04 36.97
N LEU A 708 -8.11 -0.89 37.55
CA LEU A 708 -7.79 -2.29 37.86
C LEU A 708 -8.44 -3.22 36.85
N CYS A 709 -7.80 -4.36 36.57
CA CYS A 709 -8.43 -5.41 35.78
C CYS A 709 -9.20 -6.38 36.67
N LEU A 710 -10.51 -6.52 36.48
CA LEU A 710 -11.30 -7.62 37.03
C LEU A 710 -11.28 -8.79 36.05
N GLN A 711 -10.86 -9.96 36.50
CA GLN A 711 -10.96 -11.23 35.77
C GLN A 711 -11.79 -12.22 36.58
N PHE A 712 -12.57 -13.08 35.91
CA PHE A 712 -13.35 -14.14 36.55
C PHE A 712 -13.71 -15.24 35.53
N TYR A 713 -13.96 -16.46 36.02
CA TYR A 713 -14.54 -17.52 35.21
C TYR A 713 -16.04 -17.63 35.47
N TYR A 714 -16.82 -17.93 34.43
CA TYR A 714 -18.26 -18.15 34.53
C TYR A 714 -18.75 -19.30 33.65
N GLN A 715 -19.90 -19.87 34.02
CA GLN A 715 -20.68 -20.79 33.21
C GLN A 715 -22.15 -20.35 33.29
N LEU A 716 -22.81 -20.16 32.15
CA LEU A 716 -24.18 -19.65 32.06
C LEU A 716 -24.96 -20.50 31.05
N GLN A 717 -25.81 -21.40 31.52
CA GLN A 717 -26.45 -22.40 30.66
C GLN A 717 -27.98 -22.46 30.85
N GLY A 718 -28.71 -22.77 29.78
CA GLY A 718 -30.09 -23.23 29.83
C GLY A 718 -31.18 -22.23 29.40
N GLU A 719 -32.39 -22.78 29.30
CA GLU A 719 -33.61 -22.17 28.74
C GLU A 719 -34.18 -21.01 29.56
N ALA A 720 -33.69 -20.82 30.80
CA ALA A 720 -34.16 -19.80 31.74
C ALA A 720 -33.89 -18.34 31.32
N GLN A 721 -33.18 -18.13 30.20
CA GLN A 721 -32.64 -16.84 29.74
C GLN A 721 -31.94 -16.07 30.86
N GLY A 722 -31.00 -16.74 31.53
CA GLY A 722 -30.19 -16.12 32.57
C GLY A 722 -29.37 -14.93 32.06
N SER A 723 -29.11 -13.97 32.94
CA SER A 723 -28.21 -12.84 32.71
C SER A 723 -27.27 -12.70 33.90
N LEU A 724 -25.99 -12.51 33.60
CA LEU A 724 -24.93 -12.18 34.56
C LEU A 724 -24.42 -10.77 34.25
N ARG A 725 -24.20 -9.96 35.28
CA ARG A 725 -23.73 -8.57 35.15
C ARG A 725 -22.68 -8.27 36.19
N VAL A 726 -21.73 -7.39 35.84
CA VAL A 726 -20.81 -6.76 36.78
C VAL A 726 -21.13 -5.27 36.81
N LEU A 727 -21.41 -4.74 38.00
CA LEU A 727 -21.64 -3.33 38.25
C LEU A 727 -20.59 -2.78 39.22
N LEU A 728 -20.33 -1.48 39.14
CA LEU A 728 -19.62 -0.70 40.16
C LEU A 728 -20.65 0.08 40.97
N ARG A 729 -20.58 -0.02 42.30
CA ARG A 729 -21.40 0.74 43.26
C ARG A 729 -20.52 1.76 43.98
N ASP A 730 -20.77 3.05 43.78
CA ASP A 730 -20.11 4.15 44.49
C ASP A 730 -20.62 4.30 45.94
N SER A 731 -19.91 5.07 46.77
CA SER A 731 -20.30 5.37 48.16
C SER A 731 -21.77 5.78 48.31
N ASP A 732 -22.26 6.59 47.37
CA ASP A 732 -23.59 7.19 47.38
C ASP A 732 -24.68 6.21 46.85
N GLN A 733 -24.37 4.91 46.76
CA GLN A 733 -25.19 3.83 46.22
C GLN A 733 -25.56 3.97 44.72
N GLY A 734 -24.85 4.84 43.99
CA GLY A 734 -24.96 4.94 42.52
C GLY A 734 -24.34 3.72 41.83
N GLU A 735 -25.07 3.09 40.90
CA GLU A 735 -24.64 1.84 40.27
C GLU A 735 -24.41 2.00 38.75
N THR A 736 -23.17 1.75 38.31
CA THR A 736 -22.72 1.82 36.92
C THR A 736 -22.47 0.42 36.38
N LEU A 737 -23.00 0.09 35.19
CA LEU A 737 -22.77 -1.22 34.55
C LEU A 737 -21.40 -1.27 33.85
N LEU A 738 -20.55 -2.24 34.20
CA LEU A 738 -19.22 -2.44 33.61
C LEU A 738 -19.14 -3.63 32.66
N TRP A 739 -19.91 -4.68 32.90
CA TRP A 739 -19.96 -5.88 32.05
C TRP A 739 -21.33 -6.56 32.14
N ALA A 740 -21.74 -7.23 31.07
CA ALA A 740 -22.99 -7.99 31.04
C ALA A 740 -22.91 -9.18 30.08
N LEU A 741 -23.79 -10.15 30.30
CA LEU A 741 -24.09 -11.27 29.42
C LEU A 741 -25.55 -11.68 29.60
N LYS A 742 -26.17 -12.26 28.56
CA LYS A 742 -27.53 -12.84 28.62
C LYS A 742 -27.66 -14.03 27.66
N GLY A 743 -28.46 -15.01 28.06
CA GLY A 743 -28.80 -16.19 27.26
C GLY A 743 -27.78 -17.31 27.42
N ASP A 744 -28.12 -18.48 26.88
CA ASP A 744 -27.29 -19.68 26.97
C ASP A 744 -25.91 -19.46 26.34
N GLN A 745 -24.86 -19.89 27.05
CA GLN A 745 -23.45 -19.81 26.65
C GLN A 745 -22.84 -21.19 26.37
N GLY A 746 -23.58 -22.27 26.61
CA GLY A 746 -23.10 -23.65 26.54
C GLY A 746 -22.54 -24.17 27.86
N SER A 747 -22.13 -25.45 27.84
CA SER A 747 -21.71 -26.23 29.01
C SER A 747 -20.25 -26.04 29.45
N HIS A 748 -19.48 -25.14 28.82
CA HIS A 748 -18.07 -24.93 29.16
C HIS A 748 -17.87 -23.64 29.96
N TRP A 749 -16.89 -23.66 30.87
CA TRP A 749 -16.44 -22.45 31.56
C TRP A 749 -15.80 -21.48 30.55
N LYS A 750 -16.05 -20.18 30.74
CA LYS A 750 -15.48 -19.08 29.95
C LYS A 750 -14.90 -18.03 30.88
N GLU A 751 -13.86 -17.34 30.43
CA GLU A 751 -13.36 -16.16 31.13
C GLU A 751 -14.21 -14.92 30.79
N GLY A 752 -14.44 -14.06 31.78
CA GLY A 752 -14.93 -12.69 31.61
C GLY A 752 -13.93 -11.71 32.22
N ARG A 753 -13.71 -10.57 31.55
CA ARG A 753 -12.88 -9.48 32.05
C ARG A 753 -13.58 -8.13 31.89
N THR A 754 -13.25 -7.18 32.76
CA THR A 754 -13.65 -5.77 32.59
C THR A 754 -12.74 -4.84 33.39
N ILE A 755 -12.57 -3.60 32.91
CA ILE A 755 -11.79 -2.56 33.59
C ILE A 755 -12.66 -1.95 34.71
N LEU A 756 -12.14 -1.97 35.93
CA LEU A 756 -12.62 -1.15 37.03
C LEU A 756 -11.93 0.22 36.93
N PRO A 757 -12.64 1.36 36.83
CA PRO A 757 -12.01 2.67 36.67
C PRO A 757 -11.31 3.14 37.96
N ARG A 758 -10.31 4.03 37.80
CA ARG A 758 -9.81 4.84 38.92
C ARG A 758 -10.94 5.73 39.44
N SER A 759 -11.16 5.71 40.75
CA SER A 759 -12.10 6.60 41.45
C SER A 759 -11.38 7.34 42.59
N PRO A 760 -11.71 8.63 42.84
CA PRO A 760 -11.27 9.34 44.04
C PRO A 760 -12.09 8.96 45.29
N ARG A 761 -13.09 8.08 45.15
CA ARG A 761 -13.96 7.54 46.21
C ARG A 761 -13.86 6.02 46.27
N GLU A 762 -14.17 5.48 47.45
CA GLU A 762 -14.29 4.04 47.69
C GLU A 762 -15.52 3.46 46.98
N TYR A 763 -15.37 2.29 46.37
CA TYR A 763 -16.43 1.63 45.61
C TYR A 763 -16.43 0.11 45.79
N GLN A 764 -17.55 -0.54 45.46
CA GLN A 764 -17.67 -2.00 45.43
C GLN A 764 -17.94 -2.51 44.01
N VAL A 765 -17.41 -3.69 43.70
CA VAL A 765 -17.77 -4.47 42.52
C VAL A 765 -18.92 -5.40 42.88
N VAL A 766 -19.94 -5.49 42.02
CA VAL A 766 -21.16 -6.25 42.27
C VAL A 766 -21.47 -7.21 41.13
N PHE A 767 -21.43 -8.51 41.40
CA PHE A 767 -21.94 -9.54 40.49
C PHE A 767 -23.45 -9.72 40.69
N GLU A 768 -24.24 -9.43 39.66
CA GLU A 768 -25.70 -9.61 39.65
C GLU A 768 -26.10 -10.75 38.71
N GLY A 769 -26.75 -11.78 39.27
CA GLY A 769 -27.38 -12.88 38.53
C GLY A 769 -28.90 -12.73 38.52
N PHE A 770 -29.53 -13.05 37.38
CA PHE A 770 -30.98 -12.87 37.17
C PHE A 770 -31.52 -13.89 36.15
N PHE A 771 -32.75 -14.39 36.36
CA PHE A 771 -33.46 -15.27 35.41
C PHE A 771 -34.83 -14.70 35.00
N GLU A 772 -35.11 -14.70 33.69
CA GLU A 772 -36.38 -14.21 33.13
C GLU A 772 -37.49 -15.26 33.10
N HIS A 773 -37.13 -16.55 33.08
CA HIS A 773 -38.06 -17.69 33.01
C HIS A 773 -37.74 -18.75 34.08
N PRO A 774 -38.75 -19.47 34.60
CA PRO A 774 -38.57 -20.51 35.63
C PRO A 774 -38.25 -21.90 35.04
N THR A 775 -37.72 -21.94 33.82
CA THR A 775 -37.25 -23.15 33.13
C THR A 775 -35.85 -23.55 33.63
N ARG A 776 -35.28 -24.64 33.10
CA ARG A 776 -33.99 -25.16 33.60
C ARG A 776 -32.82 -24.27 33.15
N GLY A 777 -31.89 -24.02 34.06
CA GLY A 777 -30.65 -23.31 33.78
C GLY A 777 -29.87 -22.98 35.05
N HIS A 778 -28.63 -22.54 34.90
CA HIS A 778 -27.74 -22.19 36.02
C HIS A 778 -26.76 -21.09 35.63
N ILE A 779 -26.35 -20.28 36.62
CA ILE A 779 -25.20 -19.38 36.54
C ILE A 779 -24.18 -19.85 37.57
N ARG A 780 -22.92 -19.95 37.18
CA ARG A 780 -21.79 -20.25 38.09
C ARG A 780 -20.68 -19.23 37.86
N ILE A 781 -19.97 -18.87 38.93
CA ILE A 781 -18.80 -17.99 38.91
C ILE A 781 -17.69 -18.52 39.82
N ASP A 782 -16.45 -18.35 39.39
CA ASP A 782 -15.26 -18.87 40.07
C ASP A 782 -14.01 -18.04 39.70
N ASN A 783 -12.91 -18.22 40.46
CA ASN A 783 -11.58 -17.67 40.22
C ASN A 783 -11.58 -16.14 39.94
N ILE A 784 -12.24 -15.38 40.82
CA ILE A 784 -12.35 -13.92 40.70
C ILE A 784 -11.05 -13.24 41.16
N HIS A 785 -10.50 -12.35 40.35
CA HIS A 785 -9.23 -11.67 40.59
C HIS A 785 -9.29 -10.18 40.25
N MET A 786 -8.56 -9.35 41.01
CA MET A 786 -8.39 -7.92 40.72
C MET A 786 -6.89 -7.61 40.59
N SER A 787 -6.43 -7.35 39.36
CA SER A 787 -5.01 -7.12 39.06
C SER A 787 -4.72 -5.66 38.72
N SER A 788 -3.63 -5.13 39.29
CA SER A 788 -3.01 -3.86 38.89
C SER A 788 -1.82 -4.06 37.94
N SER A 789 -1.51 -5.30 37.55
CA SER A 789 -0.35 -5.67 36.72
C SER A 789 -0.74 -6.40 35.43
N ALA A 790 -2.00 -6.27 35.00
CA ALA A 790 -2.47 -6.68 33.69
C ALA A 790 -2.61 -5.43 32.81
N ASP A 791 -2.12 -5.48 31.56
CA ASP A 791 -2.26 -4.35 30.64
C ASP A 791 -3.74 -4.03 30.40
N LEU A 792 -4.07 -2.74 30.42
CA LEU A 792 -5.46 -2.30 30.40
C LEU A 792 -6.21 -2.73 29.13
N GLU A 793 -5.50 -2.82 28.00
CA GLU A 793 -6.06 -3.33 26.74
C GLU A 793 -6.42 -4.83 26.81
N GLN A 794 -5.62 -5.64 27.53
CA GLN A 794 -5.90 -7.06 27.76
C GLN A 794 -7.13 -7.28 28.66
N CYS A 795 -7.60 -6.25 29.36
CA CYS A 795 -8.78 -6.31 30.23
C CYS A 795 -10.06 -5.75 29.60
N ALA A 796 -9.96 -5.00 28.50
CA ALA A 796 -11.11 -4.41 27.81
C ALA A 796 -11.99 -5.43 27.05
N GLN A 797 -11.58 -6.70 27.01
CA GLN A 797 -12.25 -7.78 26.28
C GLN A 797 -12.77 -8.86 27.25
N PRO A 798 -14.01 -9.37 27.11
CA PRO A 798 -14.88 -9.26 25.94
C PRO A 798 -16.13 -8.38 26.17
N LEU A 799 -16.16 -7.19 25.57
CA LEU A 799 -17.40 -6.42 25.39
C LEU A 799 -18.28 -7.06 24.29
N HIS A 800 -19.07 -8.06 24.68
CA HIS A 800 -19.98 -8.77 23.78
C HIS A 800 -21.38 -9.06 24.37
N ALA A 801 -21.91 -8.18 25.24
CA ALA A 801 -23.36 -8.04 25.39
C ALA A 801 -23.80 -6.64 25.81
N LEU A 802 -25.05 -6.33 25.41
CA LEU A 802 -25.74 -5.04 25.51
C LEU A 802 -25.10 -3.95 24.62
N LEU A 803 -25.86 -3.09 23.93
CA LEU A 803 -27.29 -2.76 24.10
C LEU A 803 -28.17 -3.07 22.88
N PRO A 804 -29.20 -3.92 23.01
CA PRO A 804 -30.44 -3.78 22.26
C PRO A 804 -31.35 -2.74 22.94
N GLY A 805 -31.40 -1.53 22.37
CA GLY A 805 -32.48 -0.53 22.50
C GLY A 805 -33.11 -0.23 23.87
N LEU A 806 -32.77 0.93 24.46
CA LEU A 806 -33.51 1.49 25.60
C LEU A 806 -34.23 2.80 25.22
N LYS A 807 -35.54 2.70 24.92
CA LYS A 807 -36.47 3.84 24.89
C LYS A 807 -37.52 3.65 25.99
N ARG A 808 -37.62 4.59 26.95
CA ARG A 808 -38.90 5.05 27.55
C ARG A 808 -38.73 6.14 28.63
N GLY A 809 -39.24 7.34 28.34
CA GLY A 809 -40.47 7.81 29.01
C GLY A 809 -41.66 7.37 28.13
N ALA A 810 -42.83 6.99 28.66
CA ALA A 810 -43.85 7.88 29.21
C ALA A 810 -44.22 9.00 28.21
N ILE A 811 -45.45 9.12 27.71
CA ILE A 811 -46.75 8.98 28.39
C ILE A 811 -47.79 8.16 27.58
N SER A 812 -48.67 7.44 28.29
CA SER A 812 -50.03 6.91 27.96
C SER A 812 -50.42 6.47 26.54
N GLY A 813 -51.05 5.28 26.40
CA GLY A 813 -51.70 4.88 25.14
C GLY A 813 -52.18 3.43 25.02
N MET A 814 -53.10 2.99 25.88
CA MET A 814 -53.88 1.74 25.82
C MET A 814 -53.12 0.39 25.91
N GLU A 815 -53.79 -0.59 26.55
CA GLU A 815 -53.35 -1.99 26.69
C GLU A 815 -54.31 -2.92 25.89
N PRO A 816 -54.42 -4.24 26.14
CA PRO A 816 -54.20 -5.25 25.10
C PRO A 816 -55.49 -5.80 24.47
N THR A 817 -55.34 -6.56 23.37
CA THR A 817 -55.73 -8.00 23.30
C THR A 817 -55.20 -8.66 22.02
N VAL A 818 -55.12 -10.00 22.03
CA VAL A 818 -54.83 -10.83 20.86
C VAL A 818 -56.09 -11.00 20.01
N ASP A 819 -55.98 -10.85 18.69
CA ASP A 819 -56.81 -11.64 17.75
C ASP A 819 -56.20 -11.70 16.34
N THR A 820 -56.55 -12.72 15.56
CA THR A 820 -56.02 -12.94 14.19
C THR A 820 -56.93 -12.34 13.11
N VAL A 821 -56.46 -11.32 12.38
CA VAL A 821 -57.23 -10.74 11.24
C VAL A 821 -56.40 -10.60 9.96
N VAL A 822 -56.71 -11.47 9.01
CA VAL A 822 -56.84 -11.25 7.55
C VAL A 822 -56.06 -10.08 6.91
N VAL A 823 -55.10 -10.43 6.03
CA VAL A 823 -54.58 -9.51 5.00
C VAL A 823 -55.69 -9.19 3.99
N GLN A 824 -56.00 -7.90 3.78
CA GLN A 824 -56.99 -7.50 2.79
C GLN A 824 -56.51 -7.79 1.35
N PRO A 825 -57.38 -8.30 0.46
CA PRO A 825 -57.05 -8.47 -0.95
C PRO A 825 -56.92 -7.11 -1.65
N VAL A 826 -55.96 -7.00 -2.58
CA VAL A 826 -55.83 -5.84 -3.46
C VAL A 826 -57.12 -5.66 -4.28
N PRO A 827 -57.72 -4.45 -4.34
CA PRO A 827 -58.97 -4.24 -5.09
C PRO A 827 -58.84 -4.68 -6.54
N ALA A 828 -59.81 -5.47 -7.02
CA ALA A 828 -59.78 -6.10 -8.36
C ALA A 828 -59.52 -5.11 -9.51
N PHE A 829 -59.94 -3.85 -9.35
CA PHE A 829 -59.61 -2.73 -10.24
C PHE A 829 -58.11 -2.67 -10.63
N TRP A 830 -57.18 -2.87 -9.69
CA TRP A 830 -55.75 -2.81 -9.97
C TRP A 830 -55.26 -3.92 -10.90
N TYR A 831 -55.87 -5.12 -10.84
CA TYR A 831 -55.59 -6.19 -11.80
C TYR A 831 -56.08 -5.81 -13.20
N TYR A 832 -57.23 -5.14 -13.34
CA TYR A 832 -57.70 -4.64 -14.64
C TYR A 832 -56.82 -3.51 -15.20
N VAL A 833 -56.31 -2.60 -14.36
CA VAL A 833 -55.37 -1.55 -14.78
C VAL A 833 -54.06 -2.15 -15.29
N LEU A 834 -53.47 -3.10 -14.55
CA LEU A 834 -52.22 -3.74 -14.95
C LEU A 834 -52.39 -4.62 -16.19
N ALA A 835 -53.50 -5.37 -16.30
CA ALA A 835 -53.81 -6.16 -17.50
C ALA A 835 -54.07 -5.26 -18.73
N GLY A 836 -54.80 -4.14 -18.57
CA GLY A 836 -55.08 -3.19 -19.64
C GLY A 836 -53.82 -2.50 -20.17
N GLY A 837 -52.92 -2.06 -19.28
CA GLY A 837 -51.62 -1.51 -19.67
C GLY A 837 -50.74 -2.51 -20.41
N GLY A 838 -50.69 -3.77 -19.95
CA GLY A 838 -50.00 -4.86 -20.64
C GLY A 838 -50.57 -5.14 -22.03
N ALA A 839 -51.90 -5.22 -22.16
CA ALA A 839 -52.56 -5.45 -23.45
C ALA A 839 -52.29 -4.33 -24.47
N LEU A 840 -52.29 -3.06 -24.04
CA LEU A 840 -51.93 -1.92 -24.89
C LEU A 840 -50.47 -2.00 -25.38
N LEU A 841 -49.51 -2.32 -24.51
CA LEU A 841 -48.10 -2.48 -24.90
C LEU A 841 -47.89 -3.65 -25.87
N VAL A 842 -48.61 -4.75 -25.71
CA VAL A 842 -48.60 -5.89 -26.65
C VAL A 842 -49.21 -5.51 -27.99
N LEU A 843 -50.33 -4.77 -28.03
CA LEU A 843 -50.95 -4.30 -29.27
C LEU A 843 -50.07 -3.30 -30.03
N VAL A 844 -49.38 -2.38 -29.33
CA VAL A 844 -48.39 -1.48 -29.95
C VAL A 844 -47.21 -2.26 -30.50
N SER A 845 -46.72 -3.27 -29.77
CA SER A 845 -45.62 -4.14 -30.21
C SER A 845 -45.99 -4.95 -31.46
N ILE A 846 -47.20 -5.52 -31.50
CA ILE A 846 -47.72 -6.29 -32.63
C ILE A 846 -47.95 -5.38 -33.86
N THR A 847 -48.51 -4.19 -33.68
CA THR A 847 -48.74 -3.27 -34.81
C THR A 847 -47.43 -2.77 -35.43
N VAL A 848 -46.41 -2.46 -34.61
CA VAL A 848 -45.05 -2.15 -35.11
C VAL A 848 -44.44 -3.34 -35.85
N LEU A 849 -44.57 -4.56 -35.32
CA LEU A 849 -44.11 -5.79 -35.99
C LEU A 849 -44.82 -6.01 -37.35
N VAL A 850 -46.13 -5.85 -37.41
CA VAL A 850 -46.91 -5.97 -38.65
C VAL A 850 -46.50 -4.91 -39.68
N ILE A 851 -46.29 -3.65 -39.27
CA ILE A 851 -45.80 -2.59 -40.15
C ILE A 851 -44.42 -2.96 -40.72
N LEU A 852 -43.49 -3.41 -39.88
CA LEU A 852 -42.14 -3.84 -40.31
C LEU A 852 -42.18 -5.08 -41.23
N CYS A 853 -43.06 -6.05 -40.95
CA CYS A 853 -43.27 -7.23 -41.80
C CYS A 853 -43.87 -6.85 -43.16
N CYS A 854 -44.89 -6.00 -43.21
CA CYS A 854 -45.46 -5.48 -44.45
C CYS A 854 -44.42 -4.69 -45.26
N HIS A 855 -43.60 -3.86 -44.61
CA HIS A 855 -42.54 -3.11 -45.27
C HIS A 855 -41.45 -4.04 -45.84
N ARG A 856 -41.06 -5.11 -45.13
CA ARG A 856 -40.15 -6.15 -45.66
C ARG A 856 -40.78 -6.94 -46.81
N TYR A 857 -42.06 -7.27 -46.75
CA TYR A 857 -42.76 -8.00 -47.82
C TYR A 857 -42.87 -7.16 -49.11
N HIS A 858 -43.18 -5.86 -48.97
CA HIS A 858 -43.25 -4.91 -50.08
C HIS A 858 -41.87 -4.57 -50.70
N TRP A 859 -40.78 -4.84 -49.97
CA TRP A 859 -39.41 -4.83 -50.52
C TRP A 859 -39.01 -6.16 -51.16
N ALA A 860 -39.53 -7.30 -50.67
CA ALA A 860 -39.29 -8.62 -51.26
C ALA A 860 -39.96 -8.77 -52.63
N THR A 861 -41.22 -8.36 -52.77
CA THR A 861 -41.97 -8.44 -54.06
C THR A 861 -41.38 -7.57 -55.17
N LYS A 862 -40.63 -6.51 -54.83
CA LYS A 862 -39.88 -5.70 -55.80
C LYS A 862 -38.55 -6.32 -56.26
N LYS A 863 -38.11 -7.45 -55.68
CA LYS A 863 -36.80 -8.07 -55.97
C LYS A 863 -36.86 -9.36 -56.81
N THR A 864 -38.06 -9.81 -57.21
CA THR A 864 -38.28 -11.08 -57.93
C THR A 864 -38.55 -10.91 -59.44
N SER A 865 -38.12 -9.80 -60.05
CA SER A 865 -38.31 -9.54 -61.49
C SER A 865 -37.11 -8.87 -62.19
N SER A 866 -35.90 -9.37 -61.94
CA SER A 866 -34.76 -9.21 -62.87
C SER A 866 -33.71 -10.29 -62.63
N SER A 867 -33.31 -10.99 -63.69
CA SER A 867 -32.23 -11.99 -63.75
C SER A 867 -30.86 -11.29 -63.98
N HIS A 868 -29.67 -11.89 -63.83
CA HIS A 868 -29.20 -13.24 -64.16
C HIS A 868 -28.07 -13.77 -63.25
N HIS A 869 -27.63 -15.01 -63.51
CA HIS A 869 -26.39 -15.67 -63.05
C HIS A 869 -25.13 -14.79 -63.26
N HIS A 870 -23.99 -14.97 -62.57
CA HIS A 870 -23.30 -16.22 -62.24
C HIS A 870 -22.48 -16.17 -60.92
N SER A 871 -22.09 -17.35 -60.43
CA SER A 871 -21.11 -17.57 -59.37
C SER A 871 -19.66 -17.48 -59.88
N VAL A 872 -18.75 -16.95 -59.04
CA VAL A 872 -17.29 -17.12 -59.20
C VAL A 872 -16.71 -17.63 -57.88
N THR A 873 -15.87 -18.67 -57.96
CA THR A 873 -15.20 -19.29 -56.82
C THR A 873 -13.82 -18.68 -56.54
N TYR A 874 -13.35 -18.83 -55.30
CA TYR A 874 -12.05 -18.37 -54.81
C TYR A 874 -10.85 -18.78 -55.67
N ARG A 875 -9.84 -17.90 -55.70
CA ARG A 875 -8.48 -18.31 -55.34
C ARG A 875 -7.69 -17.19 -54.65
N ASN A 876 -6.90 -17.59 -53.65
CA ASN A 876 -5.80 -16.81 -53.08
C ASN A 876 -4.72 -16.51 -54.17
N ASN A 877 -3.77 -15.59 -54.00
CA ASN A 877 -3.18 -15.05 -52.76
C ASN A 877 -2.54 -13.66 -53.00
N GLN A 878 -2.27 -12.93 -51.90
CA GLN A 878 -1.20 -11.91 -51.74
C GLN A 878 -1.18 -10.63 -52.60
N LEU A 879 -0.69 -9.55 -51.96
CA LEU A 879 -0.09 -8.35 -52.54
C LEU A 879 1.24 -8.69 -53.27
N PRO A 880 1.83 -7.83 -54.16
CA PRO A 880 1.72 -6.37 -54.10
C PRO A 880 1.70 -5.61 -55.46
N TYR A 881 1.76 -4.28 -55.36
CA TYR A 881 2.45 -3.32 -56.25
C TYR A 881 2.25 -3.42 -57.78
N GLN A 882 1.61 -2.40 -58.38
CA GLN A 882 2.14 -1.83 -59.62
C GLN A 882 1.75 -0.36 -59.84
N GLN A 883 2.69 0.42 -60.37
CA GLN A 883 2.47 1.78 -60.86
C GLN A 883 1.85 1.73 -62.27
N GLY A 884 1.13 2.77 -62.70
CA GLY A 884 0.80 2.90 -64.12
C GLY A 884 -0.24 3.96 -64.48
N ARG A 885 0.23 5.16 -64.81
CA ARG A 885 -0.46 6.23 -65.58
C ARG A 885 -1.38 5.63 -66.68
N GLN A 886 -2.55 6.19 -67.00
CA GLN A 886 -2.72 7.56 -67.53
C GLN A 886 -4.16 8.07 -67.29
N ASN A 887 -4.37 9.24 -66.66
CA ASN A 887 -4.34 10.60 -67.25
C ASN A 887 -5.71 11.06 -67.83
N TRP A 888 -6.01 12.34 -67.63
CA TRP A 888 -7.14 13.15 -68.14
C TRP A 888 -8.49 13.28 -67.37
N TYR A 889 -8.54 14.40 -66.61
CA TYR A 889 -9.58 15.45 -66.62
C TYR A 889 -11.03 15.22 -66.09
N GLN A 890 -11.29 15.90 -64.96
CA GLN A 890 -12.36 16.88 -64.74
C GLN A 890 -13.87 16.50 -64.74
N SER A 891 -14.50 16.83 -63.60
CA SER A 891 -15.69 17.74 -63.49
C SER A 891 -17.05 17.17 -63.05
N GLN A 892 -17.61 17.87 -62.05
CA GLN A 892 -19.03 18.20 -61.82
C GLN A 892 -20.06 17.17 -61.30
N ASN A 893 -20.51 17.44 -60.07
CA ASN A 893 -21.91 17.48 -59.60
C ASN A 893 -22.96 17.72 -60.72
N PRO A 894 -24.15 17.09 -60.64
CA PRO A 894 -25.25 17.64 -59.81
C PRO A 894 -26.03 16.56 -59.02
N GLY A 895 -26.97 16.88 -58.11
CA GLY A 895 -27.44 18.18 -57.62
C GLY A 895 -28.97 18.40 -57.76
N CYS A 896 -29.59 19.04 -56.76
CA CYS A 896 -30.93 19.68 -56.78
C CYS A 896 -32.23 18.81 -56.80
N ASN A 897 -33.41 19.24 -56.27
CA ASN A 897 -33.77 20.22 -55.20
C ASN A 897 -35.31 20.21 -54.88
N LEU A 898 -35.78 21.07 -53.94
CA LEU A 898 -37.14 21.67 -53.77
C LEU A 898 -38.25 20.81 -53.06
N ILE A 899 -39.29 21.36 -52.38
CA ILE A 899 -39.88 22.73 -52.37
C ILE A 899 -40.62 23.17 -51.05
N HIS A 900 -40.61 24.49 -50.74
CA HIS A 900 -41.44 25.41 -49.87
C HIS A 900 -42.04 25.02 -48.47
N SER A 901 -41.82 25.78 -47.36
CA SER A 901 -42.25 27.17 -46.95
C SER A 901 -43.72 27.30 -46.45
N PRO A 902 -44.22 28.37 -45.74
CA PRO A 902 -43.58 29.63 -45.22
C PRO A 902 -43.95 30.07 -43.77
N ASN A 903 -43.22 31.05 -43.17
CA ASN A 903 -43.73 32.32 -42.56
C ASN A 903 -42.59 33.20 -41.96
N GLN A 904 -42.89 34.38 -41.40
CA GLN A 904 -42.08 35.61 -41.58
C GLN A 904 -41.92 36.55 -40.36
N ASN A 905 -40.83 37.38 -40.37
CA ASN A 905 -40.67 38.74 -39.76
C ASN A 905 -40.57 38.87 -38.20
N ASN A 906 -39.86 39.83 -37.56
CA ASN A 906 -38.92 40.90 -38.00
C ASN A 906 -38.11 41.56 -36.83
N LEU A 907 -37.19 42.50 -37.16
CA LEU A 907 -36.69 43.67 -36.36
C LEU A 907 -35.54 43.55 -35.30
N ASN A 908 -34.96 44.73 -34.98
CA ASN A 908 -33.73 45.08 -34.21
C ASN A 908 -33.83 46.62 -33.85
N PRO A 909 -32.84 47.44 -33.37
CA PRO A 909 -31.45 47.23 -32.85
C PRO A 909 -31.06 48.07 -31.58
N ASN A 910 -29.74 48.24 -31.31
CA ASN A 910 -29.07 49.25 -30.44
C ASN A 910 -29.12 49.05 -28.89
N THR A 911 -28.22 49.60 -28.02
CA THR A 911 -27.04 50.52 -28.11
C THR A 911 -25.86 50.05 -27.21
N GLY A 912 -24.61 50.45 -27.51
CA GLY A 912 -23.47 50.50 -26.55
C GLY A 912 -23.35 51.87 -25.85
N PRO A 913 -22.16 52.40 -25.49
CA PRO A 913 -20.77 51.88 -25.54
C PRO A 913 -20.30 51.43 -24.12
N SER A 914 -19.05 51.47 -23.61
CA SER A 914 -17.67 51.85 -24.00
C SER A 914 -16.66 51.07 -23.08
N LEU A 915 -15.31 51.12 -23.13
CA LEU A 915 -14.29 51.76 -24.00
C LEU A 915 -13.04 50.83 -24.06
N GLU A 916 -11.82 51.35 -24.26
CA GLU A 916 -10.56 50.61 -24.56
C GLU A 916 -9.31 51.41 -24.06
N PRO A 917 -8.04 50.89 -24.06
CA PRO A 917 -7.29 50.73 -25.33
C PRO A 917 -6.35 49.51 -25.49
N MET A 918 -6.14 49.17 -26.77
CA MET A 918 -5.07 48.32 -27.35
C MET A 918 -3.64 48.40 -26.74
N LEU A 919 -2.86 47.34 -26.99
CA LEU A 919 -1.66 47.48 -27.85
C LEU A 919 -1.21 46.16 -28.53
N THR A 920 -1.49 46.03 -29.83
CA THR A 920 -0.93 44.99 -30.70
C THR A 920 -0.73 45.58 -32.11
N ILE A 921 0.50 45.61 -32.63
CA ILE A 921 0.79 45.94 -34.04
C ILE A 921 1.84 44.95 -34.57
N SER A 922 1.56 44.43 -35.77
CA SER A 922 2.35 43.43 -36.51
C SER A 922 3.50 44.04 -37.33
N LEU A 923 4.33 43.19 -37.96
CA LEU A 923 5.02 43.30 -39.26
C LEU A 923 6.09 42.19 -39.31
N GLU A 924 6.44 41.51 -40.42
CA GLU A 924 5.70 41.07 -41.61
C GLU A 924 6.62 40.11 -42.42
N LYS A 925 6.05 39.13 -43.14
CA LYS A 925 6.54 38.56 -44.43
C LYS A 925 7.94 37.89 -44.52
N ASP A 926 8.24 36.99 -45.45
CA ASP A 926 7.45 36.23 -46.46
C ASP A 926 8.21 34.92 -46.81
N ASP A 927 7.52 33.95 -47.43
CA ASP A 927 7.99 32.98 -48.45
C ASP A 927 9.38 32.28 -48.28
N SER A 928 9.52 30.95 -48.35
CA SER A 928 8.87 30.03 -49.31
C SER A 928 9.20 28.52 -49.09
N TYR A 929 8.48 27.64 -49.81
CA TYR A 929 8.72 26.22 -50.17
C TYR A 929 9.24 25.21 -49.11
N ASP A 930 8.77 23.97 -48.94
CA ASP A 930 7.68 23.12 -49.47
C ASP A 930 7.94 21.68 -48.95
N SER A 931 6.93 20.81 -49.06
CA SER A 931 7.01 19.35 -49.17
C SER A 931 7.42 18.51 -47.94
N GLN A 932 6.71 17.38 -47.80
CA GLN A 932 6.92 16.32 -46.82
C GLN A 932 7.83 15.22 -47.37
N CYS A 933 8.66 14.65 -46.50
CA CYS A 933 8.81 13.21 -46.29
C CYS A 933 9.39 12.98 -44.89
#